data_AF-A0A939UFV6-F1
#
_entry.id   AF-A0A939UFV6-F1
#
_cell.length_a   1.000
_cell.length_b   1.000
_cell.length_c   1.000
_cell.angle_alpha   90.00
_cell.angle_beta   90.00
_cell.angle_gamma   90.00
#
_symmetry.space_group_name_H-M   'P 1'
#
loop_
_entity.id
_entity.type
_entity.pdbx_description
1 polymer ?
#
loop_
_entity_poly.entity_id
_entity_poly.type
_entity_poly.pdbx_seq_one_letter_code
_entity_poly.pdbx_strand_id
1 'polypeptide(L)'
;PTDVTVTLSGDGKTKEIVVYRKDEHDLVLANGDVLEGIFAASSSLSKGSGDLRLDVTDIHGNAVSGQWITSDSAVATVDANGTVHAREAGSVVLIFRAQGYNDLEVPIEVGGELIGHFNLTLDNADDARGLARERVWGIYTCEDKVVTDTLQLAIGGVYPEDVLNHPLSDNFSFTSSNEAYAKVDAHGLVTFHRAGIGHSVTITAFAKNALGVVADSYTFRLVDGINVGYGKPVQEYDPDEDTDGSLADALDFGIFYDMQYVINEYRGDLDAYGTNGALVLHNNVYYPREADRPEFYRSIYGNGYTYDGQLHTLEYNERMFGTWQWAEYLPTLPEYKQTGHYEVVIENLIIQSYHPISSDSEEAFVDLKQRGGIPVRLEYDYNVTGLTIVFRYCLFQYAYSHINAETGNITLDGCILRNCAAPAILLQSKDVVYDENGVPKPTGRYSDVTIRNCIFSNSIAPALLSTVGNLDWARDRYERLGYSSLTLQGNNYVYNWRRLEEVQLDIFPPADIGLGAIMSIVGDKLSMSVREVLMDEVNSTVVYTDVTEDKYVNFSFYFLGIWADNNMQDNPDVPWDHSAGIAIRGEEGNYRLYELDMTAADEFFRSNRGLGFLFDSVSESFGLDLAGHKSYIVDPMTNGKANTKPGEKYEIDDKTIARLHGNA
;
A
#
# COMPACT_ATOMS: atom_id res chain seq x y z
N PRO A 1 58.50 46.43 -32.66
CA PRO A 1 59.86 45.86 -32.52
C PRO A 1 60.92 46.96 -32.40
N THR A 2 61.52 47.09 -31.23
CA THR A 2 62.98 46.93 -31.11
C THR A 2 63.37 46.97 -29.65
N ASP A 3 63.79 45.81 -29.15
CA ASP A 3 64.63 45.70 -27.97
C ASP A 3 65.82 46.66 -28.11
N VAL A 4 66.16 47.38 -27.05
CA VAL A 4 67.27 48.33 -27.09
C VAL A 4 68.51 47.63 -26.58
N THR A 5 69.38 47.21 -27.49
CA THR A 5 70.72 46.73 -27.12
C THR A 5 71.59 47.93 -26.72
N VAL A 6 71.91 48.02 -25.45
CA VAL A 6 72.84 49.00 -24.88
C VAL A 6 74.22 48.36 -24.81
N THR A 7 75.13 48.82 -25.65
CA THR A 7 76.55 48.43 -25.58
C THR A 7 77.28 49.33 -24.58
N LEU A 8 77.76 48.73 -23.49
CA LEU A 8 78.64 49.41 -22.54
C LEU A 8 80.09 49.18 -22.96
N SER A 9 80.88 50.25 -23.02
CA SER A 9 82.30 50.21 -23.38
C SER A 9 83.17 50.89 -22.33
N GLY A 10 84.29 50.25 -22.00
CA GLY A 10 85.28 50.72 -21.03
C GLY A 10 86.57 49.90 -21.11
N ASP A 11 87.74 50.56 -20.99
CA ASP A 11 89.08 49.95 -21.07
C ASP A 11 89.28 49.00 -22.27
N GLY A 12 88.77 49.40 -23.44
CA GLY A 12 88.94 48.64 -24.69
C GLY A 12 88.10 47.36 -24.79
N LYS A 13 87.16 47.13 -23.88
CA LYS A 13 86.22 46.00 -23.92
C LYS A 13 84.77 46.50 -24.06
N THR A 14 83.94 45.71 -24.73
CA THR A 14 82.50 45.97 -24.88
C THR A 14 81.67 44.83 -24.29
N LYS A 15 80.54 45.16 -23.69
CA LYS A 15 79.52 44.21 -23.26
C LYS A 15 78.14 44.73 -23.65
N GLU A 16 77.32 43.87 -24.22
CA GLU A 16 75.96 44.22 -24.62
C GLU A 16 74.96 43.83 -23.54
N ILE A 17 74.04 44.74 -23.24
CA ILE A 17 72.90 44.52 -22.35
C ILE A 17 71.66 44.88 -23.15
N VAL A 18 70.73 43.93 -23.29
CA VAL A 18 69.45 44.20 -23.94
C VAL A 18 68.48 44.72 -22.90
N VAL A 19 67.87 45.88 -23.16
CA VAL A 19 66.89 46.53 -22.29
C VAL A 19 65.51 46.47 -22.96
N TYR A 20 64.54 45.93 -22.23
CA TYR A 20 63.18 45.65 -22.70
C TYR A 20 62.18 46.68 -22.16
N ARG A 21 61.13 47.01 -22.94
CA ARG A 21 59.98 47.79 -22.45
C ARG A 21 59.10 46.90 -21.59
N LYS A 22 58.74 47.35 -20.39
CA LYS A 22 57.97 46.58 -19.40
C LYS A 22 56.65 46.02 -19.96
N ASP A 23 56.01 46.75 -20.86
CA ASP A 23 54.66 46.46 -21.34
C ASP A 23 54.65 45.60 -22.63
N GLU A 24 55.81 45.39 -23.29
CA GLU A 24 55.93 44.59 -24.53
C GLU A 24 56.30 43.11 -24.26
N HIS A 25 56.45 42.73 -22.98
CA HIS A 25 56.93 41.43 -22.52
C HIS A 25 55.96 40.74 -21.54
N ASP A 26 54.69 41.08 -21.62
CA ASP A 26 53.61 40.38 -20.92
C ASP A 26 53.00 39.28 -21.81
N LEU A 27 52.45 38.27 -21.15
CA LEU A 27 51.84 37.09 -21.76
C LEU A 27 50.35 37.07 -21.45
N VAL A 28 49.56 36.51 -22.37
CA VAL A 28 48.11 36.37 -22.22
C VAL A 28 47.64 35.00 -22.70
N LEU A 29 46.49 34.56 -22.19
CA LEU A 29 45.79 33.38 -22.70
C LEU A 29 45.00 33.76 -23.96
N ALA A 30 45.39 33.23 -25.11
CA ALA A 30 44.75 33.48 -26.39
C ALA A 30 43.32 32.94 -26.45
N ASN A 31 43.00 31.96 -25.61
CA ASN A 31 41.66 31.40 -25.43
C ASN A 31 40.94 31.93 -24.17
N GLY A 32 41.36 33.08 -23.63
CA GLY A 32 40.81 33.69 -22.43
C GLY A 32 39.28 33.85 -22.42
N ASP A 33 38.68 34.30 -23.53
CA ASP A 33 37.21 34.49 -23.61
C ASP A 33 36.43 33.16 -23.56
N VAL A 34 37.01 32.08 -24.09
CA VAL A 34 36.43 30.73 -24.04
C VAL A 34 36.54 30.18 -22.62
N LEU A 35 37.65 30.48 -21.95
CA LEU A 35 37.90 30.11 -20.55
C LEU A 35 37.00 30.89 -19.59
N GLU A 36 36.76 32.19 -19.81
CA GLU A 36 35.78 32.95 -19.02
C GLU A 36 34.38 32.33 -19.12
N GLY A 37 33.97 31.81 -20.29
CA GLY A 37 32.73 31.07 -20.44
C GLY A 37 32.71 29.71 -19.72
N ILE A 38 33.83 28.98 -19.71
CA ILE A 38 33.98 27.69 -19.01
C ILE A 38 34.02 27.89 -17.48
N PHE A 39 34.79 28.87 -17.00
CA PHE A 39 34.92 29.19 -15.58
C PHE A 39 33.73 30.00 -15.01
N ALA A 40 32.93 30.68 -15.84
CA ALA A 40 31.69 31.33 -15.40
C ALA A 40 30.50 30.34 -15.27
N ALA A 41 30.55 29.18 -15.92
CA ALA A 41 29.52 28.14 -15.80
C ALA A 41 29.77 27.20 -14.61
N SER A 42 31.04 26.96 -14.28
CA SER A 42 31.50 26.32 -13.05
C SER A 42 32.98 26.66 -12.92
N SER A 43 33.40 27.35 -11.87
CA SER A 43 34.78 27.86 -11.72
C SER A 43 35.85 26.77 -11.54
N SER A 44 35.63 25.53 -12.01
CA SER A 44 36.48 24.38 -11.77
C SER A 44 36.61 23.41 -12.95
N LEU A 45 37.81 22.84 -13.15
CA LEU A 45 38.07 21.68 -14.00
C LEU A 45 37.80 20.40 -13.19
N SER A 46 36.83 19.56 -13.53
CA SER A 46 36.54 18.36 -12.70
C SER A 46 37.59 17.26 -12.91
N LYS A 47 37.89 16.48 -11.86
CA LYS A 47 38.72 15.28 -12.00
C LYS A 47 38.09 14.32 -13.02
N GLY A 48 38.85 13.95 -14.06
CA GLY A 48 38.38 13.08 -15.14
C GLY A 48 37.49 13.76 -16.19
N SER A 49 37.20 15.06 -16.06
CA SER A 49 36.73 15.84 -17.22
C SER A 49 37.85 15.90 -18.26
N GLY A 50 37.48 15.88 -19.55
CA GLY A 50 38.47 15.85 -20.63
C GLY A 50 39.51 16.97 -20.53
N ASP A 51 40.63 16.78 -21.22
CA ASP A 51 41.78 17.68 -21.15
C ASP A 51 41.45 19.15 -21.52
N LEU A 52 41.92 20.11 -20.72
CA LEU A 52 41.78 21.54 -21.00
C LEU A 52 43.03 22.07 -21.69
N ARG A 53 42.90 22.67 -22.87
CA ARG A 53 44.03 23.30 -23.56
C ARG A 53 44.16 24.78 -23.22
N LEU A 54 45.35 25.22 -22.82
CA LEU A 54 45.73 26.61 -22.62
C LEU A 54 46.67 27.06 -23.74
N ASP A 55 46.28 28.10 -24.48
CA ASP A 55 47.09 28.68 -25.55
C ASP A 55 47.67 30.03 -25.09
N VAL A 56 49.00 30.18 -25.13
CA VAL A 56 49.70 31.38 -24.67
C VAL A 56 50.27 32.18 -25.84
N THR A 57 50.00 33.48 -25.86
CA THR A 57 50.61 34.43 -26.78
C THR A 57 51.22 35.60 -26.03
N ASP A 58 52.06 36.39 -26.72
CA ASP A 58 52.35 37.74 -26.26
C ASP A 58 51.09 38.62 -26.39
N ILE A 59 51.14 39.83 -25.82
CA ILE A 59 50.06 40.82 -25.94
C ILE A 59 49.75 41.28 -27.38
N HIS A 60 50.56 40.89 -28.37
CA HIS A 60 50.36 41.19 -29.78
C HIS A 60 49.80 40.00 -30.58
N GLY A 61 49.52 38.87 -29.91
CA GLY A 61 48.95 37.66 -30.51
C GLY A 61 49.98 36.74 -31.18
N ASN A 62 51.27 36.95 -30.97
CA ASN A 62 52.31 36.05 -31.48
C ASN A 62 52.48 34.85 -30.55
N ALA A 63 52.69 33.66 -31.12
CA ALA A 63 52.97 32.45 -30.37
C ALA A 63 54.31 32.57 -29.62
N VAL A 64 54.32 32.20 -28.34
CA VAL A 64 55.51 32.24 -27.48
C VAL A 64 55.89 30.83 -27.06
N SER A 65 57.17 30.47 -27.18
CA SER A 65 57.70 29.20 -26.66
C SER A 65 58.16 29.39 -25.21
N GLY A 66 57.74 28.50 -24.32
CA GLY A 66 58.05 28.57 -22.90
C GLY A 66 57.89 27.23 -22.21
N GLN A 67 58.03 27.24 -20.89
CA GLN A 67 57.88 26.06 -20.05
C GLN A 67 56.69 26.24 -19.11
N TRP A 68 55.87 25.20 -19.00
CA TRP A 68 54.83 25.12 -17.99
C TRP A 68 55.34 24.54 -16.68
N ILE A 69 54.87 25.11 -15.57
CA ILE A 69 55.14 24.71 -14.19
C ILE A 69 53.79 24.67 -13.47
N THR A 70 53.57 23.67 -12.63
CA THR A 70 52.41 23.61 -11.73
C THR A 70 52.86 23.89 -10.30
N SER A 71 52.09 24.67 -9.55
CA SER A 71 52.36 24.87 -8.12
C SER A 71 52.11 23.62 -7.29
N ASP A 72 51.25 22.72 -7.77
CA ASP A 72 50.92 21.45 -7.13
C ASP A 72 50.52 20.39 -8.17
N SER A 73 51.46 19.47 -8.44
CA SER A 73 51.25 18.38 -9.39
C SER A 73 50.32 17.28 -8.90
N ALA A 74 49.96 17.25 -7.61
CA ALA A 74 48.93 16.35 -7.10
C ALA A 74 47.53 16.81 -7.53
N VAL A 75 47.31 18.13 -7.59
CA VAL A 75 46.02 18.74 -7.97
C VAL A 75 45.84 18.78 -9.49
N ALA A 76 46.81 19.31 -10.25
CA ALA A 76 46.79 19.28 -11.71
C ALA A 76 48.19 19.28 -12.32
N THR A 77 48.31 18.62 -13.48
CA THR A 77 49.52 18.66 -14.32
C THR A 77 49.23 19.35 -15.64
N VAL A 78 50.23 19.99 -16.23
CA VAL A 78 50.15 20.60 -17.55
C VAL A 78 51.32 20.09 -18.40
N ASP A 79 51.02 19.65 -19.63
CA ASP A 79 52.02 19.13 -20.55
C ASP A 79 52.78 20.26 -21.29
N ALA A 80 53.79 19.89 -22.07
CA ALA A 80 54.59 20.84 -22.83
C ALA A 80 53.77 21.63 -23.89
N ASN A 81 52.60 21.12 -24.28
CA ASN A 81 51.72 21.76 -25.26
C ASN A 81 50.70 22.69 -24.61
N GLY A 82 50.64 22.78 -23.28
CA GLY A 82 49.62 23.54 -22.55
C GLY A 82 48.33 22.77 -22.27
N THR A 83 48.35 21.44 -22.38
CA THR A 83 47.22 20.58 -22.05
C THR A 83 47.21 20.29 -20.55
N VAL A 84 46.15 20.69 -19.85
CA VAL A 84 45.96 20.53 -18.41
C VAL A 84 45.16 19.27 -18.13
N HIS A 85 45.68 18.45 -17.22
CA HIS A 85 45.05 17.24 -16.70
C HIS A 85 44.76 17.43 -15.20
N ALA A 86 43.48 17.48 -14.84
CA ALA A 86 43.03 17.47 -13.45
C ALA A 86 43.28 16.11 -12.79
N ARG A 87 43.78 16.11 -11.55
CA ARG A 87 44.15 14.89 -10.81
C ARG A 87 43.41 14.76 -9.49
N GLU A 88 43.43 15.80 -8.66
CA GLU A 88 42.76 15.83 -7.35
C GLU A 88 42.07 17.16 -7.13
N ALA A 89 40.99 17.15 -6.35
CA ALA A 89 40.27 18.37 -6.02
C ALA A 89 41.16 19.33 -5.21
N GLY A 90 41.14 20.62 -5.57
CA GLY A 90 41.97 21.63 -4.91
C GLY A 90 42.31 22.81 -5.80
N SER A 91 42.95 23.83 -5.22
CA SER A 91 43.41 25.02 -5.95
C SER A 91 44.87 24.87 -6.37
N VAL A 92 45.17 25.18 -7.63
CA VAL A 92 46.53 25.14 -8.18
C VAL A 92 46.77 26.34 -9.08
N VAL A 93 48.00 26.84 -9.12
CA VAL A 93 48.40 27.89 -10.06
C VAL A 93 49.33 27.28 -11.10
N LEU A 94 48.92 27.35 -12.36
CA LEU A 94 49.77 26.99 -13.48
C LEU A 94 50.56 28.22 -13.91
N ILE A 95 51.87 28.06 -14.04
CA ILE A 95 52.81 29.13 -14.36
C ILE A 95 53.44 28.83 -15.71
N PHE A 96 53.27 29.73 -16.68
CA PHE A 96 54.00 29.67 -17.94
C PHE A 96 55.16 30.67 -17.92
N ARG A 97 56.38 30.14 -18.13
CA ARG A 97 57.62 30.93 -18.13
C ARG A 97 58.26 30.93 -19.51
N ALA A 98 58.45 32.12 -20.07
CA ALA A 98 59.14 32.32 -21.35
C ALA A 98 60.30 33.31 -21.19
N GLN A 99 61.40 33.07 -21.92
CA GLN A 99 62.59 33.91 -21.81
C GLN A 99 62.29 35.34 -22.30
N GLY A 100 62.58 36.31 -21.43
CA GLY A 100 62.33 37.72 -21.71
C GLY A 100 60.92 38.19 -21.38
N TYR A 101 60.02 37.31 -20.93
CA TYR A 101 58.66 37.67 -20.53
C TYR A 101 58.46 37.58 -19.01
N ASN A 102 57.47 38.29 -18.50
CA ASN A 102 56.97 38.05 -17.15
C ASN A 102 56.25 36.69 -17.09
N ASP A 103 56.31 36.00 -15.95
CA ASP A 103 55.59 34.75 -15.76
C ASP A 103 54.07 34.99 -15.85
N LEU A 104 53.36 34.12 -16.58
CA LEU A 104 51.90 34.11 -16.61
C LEU A 104 51.38 33.12 -15.57
N GLU A 105 50.62 33.61 -14.60
CA GLU A 105 49.97 32.78 -13.59
C GLU A 105 48.50 32.56 -13.94
N VAL A 106 48.08 31.29 -14.01
CA VAL A 106 46.72 30.86 -14.31
C VAL A 106 46.19 30.07 -13.11
N PRO A 107 45.39 30.69 -12.23
CA PRO A 107 44.74 29.95 -11.15
C PRO A 107 43.70 29.00 -11.74
N ILE A 108 43.76 27.74 -11.32
CA ILE A 108 42.84 26.66 -11.68
C ILE A 108 42.29 26.08 -10.38
N GLU A 109 40.98 25.93 -10.30
CA GLU A 109 40.34 25.13 -9.26
C GLU A 109 39.95 23.78 -9.87
N VAL A 110 40.33 22.68 -9.23
CA VAL A 110 39.94 21.35 -9.66
C VAL A 110 38.78 20.88 -8.79
N GLY A 111 37.66 20.56 -9.43
CA GLY A 111 36.48 19.99 -8.77
C GLY A 111 36.68 18.52 -8.42
N GLY A 112 35.76 17.94 -7.65
CA GLY A 112 35.73 16.51 -7.33
C GLY A 112 35.57 15.61 -8.56
N GLU A 113 35.16 14.36 -8.33
CA GLU A 113 34.81 13.44 -9.41
C GLU A 113 33.50 13.85 -10.09
N LEU A 114 33.46 13.71 -11.41
CA LEU A 114 32.27 14.05 -12.20
C LEU A 114 31.20 12.97 -12.03
N ILE A 115 30.08 13.33 -11.42
CA ILE A 115 28.95 12.45 -11.17
C ILE A 115 28.11 12.34 -12.45
N GLY A 116 28.05 11.13 -13.01
CA GLY A 116 27.30 10.85 -14.23
C GLY A 116 25.84 10.51 -13.98
N HIS A 117 25.55 9.78 -12.89
CA HIS A 117 24.20 9.45 -12.42
C HIS A 117 24.25 9.04 -10.95
N PHE A 118 23.08 9.05 -10.30
CA PHE A 118 22.84 8.50 -8.97
C PHE A 118 21.33 8.30 -8.79
N ASN A 119 20.94 7.54 -7.77
CA ASN A 119 19.56 7.38 -7.32
C ASN A 119 19.40 7.93 -5.90
N LEU A 120 18.30 8.64 -5.65
CA LEU A 120 17.87 9.03 -4.31
C LEU A 120 16.99 7.91 -3.74
N THR A 121 17.50 7.19 -2.74
CA THR A 121 16.81 6.04 -2.14
C THR A 121 16.29 6.39 -0.75
N LEU A 122 15.14 5.81 -0.40
CA LEU A 122 14.68 5.76 0.98
C LEU A 122 15.32 4.59 1.72
N ASP A 123 15.29 3.41 1.10
CA ASP A 123 15.83 2.16 1.59
C ASP A 123 16.07 1.18 0.42
N ASN A 124 16.31 -0.10 0.73
CA ASN A 124 16.51 -1.19 -0.24
C ASN A 124 15.21 -1.64 -0.95
N ALA A 125 14.04 -1.05 -0.63
CA ALA A 125 12.75 -1.66 -0.93
C ALA A 125 12.06 -1.18 -2.22
N ASP A 126 12.58 -0.19 -2.96
CA ASP A 126 11.87 0.42 -4.11
C ASP A 126 10.36 0.59 -3.83
N ASP A 127 10.09 1.13 -2.64
CA ASP A 127 8.82 1.36 -1.94
C ASP A 127 7.53 1.13 -2.77
N ALA A 128 6.69 0.19 -2.34
CA ALA A 128 5.50 -0.23 -3.07
C ALA A 128 4.46 0.91 -3.23
N ARG A 129 3.57 0.77 -4.23
CA ARG A 129 2.46 1.72 -4.47
C ARG A 129 1.07 1.07 -4.46
N GLY A 130 1.03 -0.25 -4.24
CA GLY A 130 -0.17 -1.08 -4.25
C GLY A 130 -1.17 -0.78 -5.37
N LEU A 131 -2.46 -0.96 -5.08
CA LEU A 131 -3.58 -0.73 -6.00
C LEU A 131 -3.96 0.76 -6.13
N ALA A 132 -3.66 1.58 -5.11
CA ALA A 132 -3.95 3.02 -5.14
C ALA A 132 -3.03 3.79 -6.11
N ARG A 133 -1.86 3.22 -6.47
CA ARG A 133 -0.78 3.89 -7.24
C ARG A 133 -0.20 5.14 -6.56
N GLU A 134 -0.54 5.35 -5.31
CA GLU A 134 -0.08 6.44 -4.46
C GLU A 134 0.68 5.90 -3.27
N ARG A 135 1.53 6.75 -2.71
CA ARG A 135 2.33 6.42 -1.55
C ARG A 135 2.12 7.44 -0.46
N VAL A 136 1.83 6.94 0.74
CA VAL A 136 1.56 7.74 1.92
C VAL A 136 2.76 7.67 2.86
N TRP A 137 3.01 8.79 3.54
CA TRP A 137 4.11 8.93 4.47
C TRP A 137 3.64 9.59 5.77
N GLY A 138 3.95 8.97 6.91
CA GLY A 138 3.72 9.53 8.24
C GLY A 138 4.77 10.57 8.61
N ILE A 139 4.38 11.62 9.33
CA ILE A 139 5.33 12.66 9.78
C ILE A 139 6.22 12.21 10.96
N TYR A 140 5.97 11.03 11.52
CA TYR A 140 6.79 10.38 12.54
C TYR A 140 7.20 8.98 12.09
N THR A 141 8.25 8.43 12.67
CA THR A 141 8.73 7.06 12.42
C THR A 141 8.94 6.35 13.74
N CYS A 142 8.47 5.10 13.85
CA CYS A 142 8.65 4.23 15.00
C CYS A 142 9.59 3.07 14.62
N GLU A 143 10.63 2.87 15.43
CA GLU A 143 11.51 1.71 15.36
C GLU A 143 11.81 1.25 16.80
N ASP A 144 11.60 -0.04 17.08
CA ASP A 144 11.82 -0.65 18.40
C ASP A 144 11.08 0.12 19.53
N LYS A 145 9.85 0.53 19.23
CA LYS A 145 8.98 1.37 20.08
C LYS A 145 9.55 2.76 20.40
N VAL A 146 10.53 3.25 19.63
CA VAL A 146 11.10 4.61 19.74
C VAL A 146 10.60 5.45 18.57
N VAL A 147 9.97 6.59 18.89
CA VAL A 147 9.41 7.52 17.89
C VAL A 147 10.37 8.67 17.60
N THR A 148 10.55 8.98 16.32
CA THR A 148 11.33 10.12 15.81
C THR A 148 10.53 10.89 14.76
N ASP A 149 10.92 12.13 14.47
CA ASP A 149 10.30 13.00 13.44
C ASP A 149 11.21 13.23 12.22
N THR A 150 12.27 12.40 12.11
CA THR A 150 13.29 12.51 11.07
C THR A 150 13.36 11.26 10.20
N LEU A 151 13.67 11.48 8.93
CA LEU A 151 13.88 10.46 7.90
C LEU A 151 15.26 10.66 7.27
N GLN A 152 16.08 9.62 7.21
CA GLN A 152 17.36 9.68 6.51
C GLN A 152 17.21 9.19 5.07
N LEU A 153 17.42 10.09 4.10
CA LEU A 153 17.57 9.70 2.69
C LEU A 153 18.98 9.18 2.41
N ALA A 154 19.11 8.24 1.48
CA ALA A 154 20.38 7.71 1.01
C ALA A 154 20.60 8.01 -0.47
N ILE A 155 21.87 8.01 -0.89
CA ILE A 155 22.27 8.07 -2.30
C ILE A 155 22.85 6.70 -2.66
N GLY A 156 22.25 6.07 -3.67
CA GLY A 156 22.67 4.77 -4.19
C GLY A 156 22.92 4.80 -5.68
N GLY A 157 23.49 3.72 -6.23
CA GLY A 157 23.68 3.57 -7.68
C GLY A 157 24.44 4.74 -8.34
N VAL A 158 25.43 5.31 -7.65
CA VAL A 158 26.19 6.46 -8.15
C VAL A 158 27.37 6.03 -9.00
N TYR A 159 27.65 6.80 -10.05
CA TYR A 159 28.86 6.65 -10.85
C TYR A 159 29.62 7.99 -10.98
N PRO A 160 30.93 8.01 -10.67
CA PRO A 160 31.72 6.91 -10.09
C PRO A 160 31.34 6.60 -8.63
N GLU A 161 31.52 5.34 -8.21
CA GLU A 161 31.13 4.86 -6.86
C GLU A 161 31.96 5.50 -5.74
N ASP A 162 33.22 5.84 -6.03
CA ASP A 162 34.18 6.43 -5.07
C ASP A 162 33.70 7.76 -4.46
N VAL A 163 32.71 8.41 -5.08
CA VAL A 163 32.02 9.60 -4.57
C VAL A 163 31.40 9.35 -3.18
N LEU A 164 30.97 8.12 -2.88
CA LEU A 164 30.38 7.75 -1.59
C LEU A 164 31.42 7.57 -0.47
N ASN A 165 32.71 7.57 -0.78
CA ASN A 165 33.77 7.54 0.24
C ASN A 165 33.96 8.90 0.93
N HIS A 166 33.25 9.93 0.48
CA HIS A 166 33.25 11.29 1.03
C HIS A 166 31.87 11.64 1.62
N PRO A 167 31.79 12.59 2.58
CA PRO A 167 30.51 13.10 3.06
C PRO A 167 29.57 13.52 1.93
N LEU A 168 28.28 13.16 2.01
CA LEU A 168 27.29 13.51 0.99
C LEU A 168 27.25 15.01 0.70
N SER A 169 27.44 15.85 1.73
CA SER A 169 27.47 17.31 1.62
C SER A 169 28.56 17.85 0.70
N ASP A 170 29.62 17.07 0.40
CA ASP A 170 30.70 17.51 -0.48
C ASP A 170 30.27 17.40 -1.96
N ASN A 171 29.47 16.39 -2.26
CA ASN A 171 29.15 15.97 -3.62
C ASN A 171 27.70 16.24 -4.03
N PHE A 172 26.79 16.42 -3.06
CA PHE A 172 25.36 16.58 -3.27
C PHE A 172 24.79 17.79 -2.54
N SER A 173 23.69 18.33 -3.06
CA SER A 173 22.83 19.31 -2.38
C SER A 173 21.38 18.86 -2.44
N PHE A 174 20.63 19.13 -1.37
CA PHE A 174 19.23 18.76 -1.27
C PHE A 174 18.33 20.00 -1.22
N THR A 175 17.13 19.89 -1.78
CA THR A 175 16.10 20.94 -1.69
C THR A 175 14.75 20.32 -1.36
N SER A 176 13.91 21.06 -0.64
CA SER A 176 12.49 20.74 -0.46
C SER A 176 11.63 21.63 -1.36
N SER A 177 10.62 21.07 -2.01
CA SER A 177 9.64 21.85 -2.75
C SER A 177 8.78 22.76 -1.85
N ASN A 178 8.71 22.46 -0.55
CA ASN A 178 8.07 23.31 0.44
C ASN A 178 8.65 23.11 1.85
N GLU A 179 9.52 24.03 2.29
CA GLU A 179 10.13 24.00 3.63
C GLU A 179 9.16 24.16 4.80
N ALA A 180 7.92 24.61 4.57
CA ALA A 180 6.90 24.61 5.61
C ALA A 180 6.37 23.20 5.89
N TYR A 181 6.49 22.28 4.93
CA TYR A 181 5.97 20.91 5.02
C TYR A 181 7.07 19.91 5.38
N ALA A 182 8.25 20.08 4.82
CA ALA A 182 9.43 19.29 5.17
C ALA A 182 10.71 20.06 4.91
N LYS A 183 11.70 19.92 5.80
CA LYS A 183 13.05 20.44 5.63
C LYS A 183 14.01 19.29 5.40
N VAL A 184 15.02 19.50 4.57
CA VAL A 184 16.10 18.56 4.35
C VAL A 184 17.42 19.26 4.61
N ASP A 185 18.33 18.63 5.35
CA ASP A 185 19.65 19.17 5.61
C ASP A 185 20.67 18.79 4.52
N ALA A 186 21.92 19.22 4.68
CA ALA A 186 22.99 18.93 3.72
C ALA A 186 23.42 17.45 3.70
N HIS A 187 22.94 16.65 4.65
CA HIS A 187 23.24 15.23 4.82
C HIS A 187 22.07 14.34 4.40
N GLY A 188 20.97 14.91 3.88
CA GLY A 188 19.80 14.15 3.47
C GLY A 188 18.87 13.77 4.63
N LEU A 189 19.05 14.33 5.83
CA LEU A 189 18.13 14.16 6.94
C LEU A 189 16.93 15.08 6.73
N VAL A 190 15.74 14.47 6.59
CA VAL A 190 14.46 15.14 6.37
C VAL A 190 13.69 15.22 7.67
N THR A 191 13.20 16.41 8.03
CA THR A 191 12.25 16.62 9.12
C THR A 191 10.91 17.04 8.56
N PHE A 192 9.86 16.28 8.86
CA PHE A 192 8.50 16.60 8.42
C PHE A 192 7.78 17.53 9.41
N HIS A 193 6.80 18.27 8.91
CA HIS A 193 6.06 19.25 9.70
C HIS A 193 4.56 19.05 9.56
N ARG A 194 3.83 19.29 10.65
CA ARG A 194 2.37 19.15 10.69
C ARG A 194 1.63 19.99 9.65
N ALA A 195 2.19 21.12 9.22
CA ALA A 195 1.62 21.95 8.17
C ALA A 195 1.54 21.23 6.81
N GLY A 196 2.31 20.15 6.63
CA GLY A 196 2.28 19.32 5.44
C GLY A 196 1.19 18.24 5.43
N ILE A 197 0.51 17.96 6.55
CA ILE A 197 -0.54 16.93 6.61
C ILE A 197 -1.62 17.20 5.56
N GLY A 198 -1.94 16.20 4.73
CA GLY A 198 -2.90 16.32 3.64
C GLY A 198 -2.32 16.90 2.34
N HIS A 199 -1.02 17.21 2.30
CA HIS A 199 -0.31 17.74 1.15
C HIS A 199 0.84 16.84 0.70
N SER A 200 1.34 17.10 -0.51
CA SER A 200 2.56 16.48 -1.01
C SER A 200 3.77 17.42 -0.88
N VAL A 201 4.93 16.83 -0.63
CA VAL A 201 6.23 17.52 -0.67
C VAL A 201 7.23 16.67 -1.45
N THR A 202 8.09 17.32 -2.23
CA THR A 202 9.12 16.67 -3.04
C THR A 202 10.49 17.07 -2.50
N ILE A 203 11.31 16.08 -2.17
CA ILE A 203 12.72 16.28 -1.84
C ILE A 203 13.55 15.91 -3.05
N THR A 204 14.43 16.82 -3.47
CA THR A 204 15.29 16.64 -4.65
C THR A 204 16.75 16.72 -4.22
N ALA A 205 17.54 15.73 -4.64
CA ALA A 205 18.99 15.76 -4.55
C ALA A 205 19.58 16.19 -5.89
N PHE A 206 20.66 16.96 -5.86
CA PHE A 206 21.41 17.40 -7.04
C PHE A 206 22.88 17.05 -6.85
N ALA A 207 23.50 16.50 -7.89
CA ALA A 207 24.95 16.36 -7.94
C ALA A 207 25.58 17.75 -8.14
N LYS A 208 26.55 18.11 -7.28
CA LYS A 208 27.25 19.40 -7.35
C LYS A 208 28.23 19.47 -8.51
N ASN A 209 28.81 18.34 -8.89
CA ASN A 209 29.84 18.24 -9.91
C ASN A 209 29.42 17.26 -11.01
N ALA A 210 28.62 17.74 -11.95
CA ALA A 210 28.07 16.95 -13.05
C ALA A 210 28.07 17.74 -14.36
N LEU A 211 28.04 17.03 -15.50
CA LEU A 211 27.84 17.66 -16.81
C LEU A 211 26.35 17.98 -16.98
N GLY A 212 25.97 19.24 -16.71
CA GLY A 212 24.58 19.67 -16.70
C GLY A 212 23.89 19.35 -15.38
N VAL A 213 22.55 19.28 -15.40
CA VAL A 213 21.74 19.00 -14.20
C VAL A 213 21.57 17.49 -14.06
N VAL A 214 22.24 16.91 -13.07
CA VAL A 214 22.00 15.52 -12.62
C VAL A 214 21.32 15.59 -11.27
N ALA A 215 20.08 15.11 -11.22
CA ALA A 215 19.22 15.20 -10.04
C ALA A 215 18.27 14.01 -9.98
N ASP A 216 17.86 13.65 -8.77
CA ASP A 216 16.81 12.68 -8.51
C ASP A 216 15.92 13.14 -7.35
N SER A 217 14.69 12.66 -7.28
CA SER A 217 13.70 13.19 -6.35
C SER A 217 12.71 12.16 -5.83
N TYR A 218 12.21 12.43 -4.64
CA TYR A 218 11.19 11.63 -3.97
C TYR A 218 10.01 12.52 -3.56
N THR A 219 8.78 12.08 -3.86
CA THR A 219 7.55 12.80 -3.48
C THR A 219 6.78 12.03 -2.42
N PHE A 220 6.47 12.70 -1.32
CA PHE A 220 5.74 12.17 -0.17
C PHE A 220 4.34 12.77 -0.12
N ARG A 221 3.29 11.96 0.00
CA ARG A 221 1.95 12.42 0.42
C ARG A 221 1.86 12.27 1.94
N LEU A 222 1.83 13.39 2.66
CA LEU A 222 1.96 13.39 4.11
C LEU A 222 0.60 13.19 4.79
N VAL A 223 0.59 12.37 5.84
CA VAL A 223 -0.56 12.18 6.75
C VAL A 223 -0.14 12.41 8.19
N ASP A 224 -1.11 12.69 9.05
CA ASP A 224 -0.91 12.63 10.49
C ASP A 224 -0.74 11.16 10.88
N GLY A 225 0.48 10.65 10.85
CA GLY A 225 0.73 9.22 11.00
C GLY A 225 2.16 8.86 11.34
N ILE A 226 2.35 7.57 11.64
CA ILE A 226 3.59 6.97 12.13
C ILE A 226 4.01 5.84 11.20
N ASN A 227 5.22 5.96 10.66
CA ASN A 227 5.83 4.95 9.81
C ASN A 227 6.35 3.77 10.65
N VAL A 228 6.11 2.54 10.18
CA VAL A 228 6.63 1.30 10.79
C VAL A 228 7.24 0.43 9.70
N GLY A 229 8.34 -0.24 10.04
CA GLY A 229 9.09 -1.12 9.12
C GLY A 229 10.03 -0.40 8.17
N TYR A 230 10.13 0.94 8.29
CA TYR A 230 11.03 1.75 7.49
C TYR A 230 12.51 1.39 7.75
N GLY A 231 13.32 1.33 6.68
CA GLY A 231 14.76 1.06 6.78
C GLY A 231 15.13 -0.39 7.08
N LYS A 232 14.13 -1.27 7.29
CA LYS A 232 14.33 -2.71 7.41
C LYS A 232 14.27 -3.36 6.00
N PRO A 233 15.03 -4.43 5.73
CA PRO A 233 14.86 -5.22 4.51
C PRO A 233 13.42 -5.71 4.38
N VAL A 234 12.85 -5.67 3.16
CA VAL A 234 11.51 -6.22 2.92
C VAL A 234 11.52 -7.70 3.28
N GLN A 235 10.59 -8.09 4.15
CA GLN A 235 10.44 -9.48 4.56
C GLN A 235 9.61 -10.23 3.53
N GLU A 236 10.12 -11.36 3.06
CA GLU A 236 9.39 -12.30 2.23
C GLU A 236 9.45 -13.67 2.91
N TYR A 237 8.28 -14.28 3.09
CA TYR A 237 8.12 -15.61 3.64
C TYR A 237 7.37 -16.46 2.63
N ASP A 238 8.02 -17.55 2.22
CA ASP A 238 7.40 -18.58 1.39
C ASP A 238 7.24 -19.86 2.23
N PRO A 239 5.99 -20.25 2.59
CA PRO A 239 5.76 -21.47 3.35
C PRO A 239 6.17 -22.74 2.60
N ASP A 240 6.29 -22.70 1.26
CA ASP A 240 6.72 -23.86 0.46
C ASP A 240 8.22 -24.16 0.65
N GLU A 241 9.00 -23.14 0.98
CA GLU A 241 10.45 -23.25 1.19
C GLU A 241 10.82 -23.56 2.65
N ASP A 242 9.89 -23.39 3.60
CA ASP A 242 10.14 -23.50 5.04
C ASP A 242 9.98 -24.93 5.60
N THR A 243 10.82 -25.84 5.13
CA THR A 243 10.70 -27.28 5.46
C THR A 243 10.97 -27.66 6.92
N ASP A 244 11.69 -26.83 7.67
CA ASP A 244 12.10 -27.08 9.06
C ASP A 244 11.73 -25.96 10.05
N GLY A 245 11.04 -24.91 9.59
CA GLY A 245 10.64 -23.75 10.39
C GLY A 245 11.71 -22.65 10.49
N SER A 246 12.89 -22.86 9.89
CA SER A 246 14.00 -21.90 10.00
C SER A 246 13.72 -20.56 9.30
N LEU A 247 12.89 -20.54 8.26
CA LEU A 247 12.51 -19.27 7.60
C LEU A 247 11.53 -18.48 8.47
N ALA A 248 10.58 -19.15 9.12
CA ALA A 248 9.67 -18.50 10.07
C ALA A 248 10.44 -17.94 11.28
N ASP A 249 11.43 -18.68 11.79
CA ASP A 249 12.29 -18.23 12.91
C ASP A 249 13.19 -17.03 12.55
N ALA A 250 13.43 -16.79 11.26
CA ALA A 250 14.27 -15.68 10.77
C ALA A 250 13.50 -14.36 10.59
N LEU A 251 12.17 -14.36 10.71
CA LEU A 251 11.35 -13.16 10.55
C LEU A 251 11.57 -12.16 11.69
N ASP A 252 11.65 -10.89 11.32
CA ASP A 252 11.66 -9.75 12.23
C ASP A 252 10.22 -9.40 12.64
N PHE A 253 9.78 -9.97 13.77
CA PHE A 253 8.52 -9.61 14.41
C PHE A 253 8.55 -8.23 15.10
N GLY A 254 9.70 -7.55 15.17
CA GLY A 254 9.80 -6.19 15.71
C GLY A 254 8.85 -5.23 14.99
N ILE A 255 8.70 -5.39 13.67
CA ILE A 255 7.76 -4.61 12.86
C ILE A 255 6.31 -4.81 13.31
N PHE A 256 5.91 -6.04 13.63
CA PHE A 256 4.58 -6.33 14.18
C PHE A 256 4.38 -5.68 15.55
N TYR A 257 5.37 -5.75 16.44
CA TYR A 257 5.27 -5.17 17.77
C TYR A 257 5.26 -3.63 17.74
N ASP A 258 5.95 -3.01 16.78
CA ASP A 258 5.86 -1.56 16.52
C ASP A 258 4.48 -1.18 16.00
N MET A 259 3.92 -1.95 15.07
CA MET A 259 2.54 -1.78 14.61
C MET A 259 1.54 -1.89 15.79
N GLN A 260 1.65 -2.95 16.59
CA GLN A 260 0.77 -3.18 17.73
C GLN A 260 0.91 -2.07 18.77
N TYR A 261 2.13 -1.58 19.00
CA TYR A 261 2.38 -0.45 19.89
C TYR A 261 1.67 0.82 19.42
N VAL A 262 1.80 1.17 18.13
CA VAL A 262 1.17 2.33 17.51
C VAL A 262 -0.37 2.23 17.55
N ILE A 263 -0.92 1.04 17.28
CA ILE A 263 -2.36 0.83 17.20
C ILE A 263 -3.03 0.67 18.58
N ASN A 264 -2.48 -0.18 19.47
CA ASN A 264 -3.14 -0.64 20.70
C ASN A 264 -2.63 0.04 21.99
N GLU A 265 -1.30 0.06 22.23
CA GLU A 265 -0.70 0.35 23.54
C GLU A 265 -0.58 1.85 23.82
N TYR A 266 -0.33 2.65 22.80
CA TYR A 266 0.07 4.05 22.97
C TYR A 266 -1.12 5.02 23.09
N ARG A 267 -2.02 4.75 24.03
CA ARG A 267 -3.26 5.52 24.29
C ARG A 267 -3.05 6.82 25.09
N GLY A 268 -1.86 7.08 25.64
CA GLY A 268 -1.58 8.28 26.44
C GLY A 268 -0.29 9.03 26.08
N ASP A 269 0.72 8.36 25.52
CA ASP A 269 2.01 8.98 25.24
C ASP A 269 2.03 9.77 23.91
N LEU A 270 1.11 9.50 22.97
CA LEU A 270 1.03 10.25 21.70
C LEU A 270 0.41 11.64 21.89
N ASP A 271 -0.26 11.88 23.02
CA ASP A 271 -0.66 13.22 23.44
C ASP A 271 0.55 14.17 23.54
N ALA A 272 1.74 13.65 23.86
CA ALA A 272 2.98 14.43 23.91
C ALA A 272 3.44 14.91 22.51
N TYR A 273 3.11 14.16 21.47
CA TYR A 273 3.32 14.53 20.06
C TYR A 273 2.09 15.22 19.45
N GLY A 274 0.97 15.26 20.19
CA GLY A 274 -0.30 15.86 19.79
C GLY A 274 -0.98 15.18 18.61
N THR A 275 -0.77 13.88 18.40
CA THR A 275 -1.31 13.14 17.24
C THR A 275 -2.14 11.93 17.68
N ASN A 276 -3.34 11.77 17.11
CA ASN A 276 -4.11 10.51 17.17
C ASN A 276 -3.86 9.66 15.91
N GLY A 277 -2.72 9.88 15.25
CA GLY A 277 -2.47 9.59 13.85
C GLY A 277 -2.61 8.14 13.39
N ALA A 278 -2.54 7.97 12.07
CA ALA A 278 -2.61 6.72 11.34
C ALA A 278 -1.31 5.90 11.42
N LEU A 279 -1.40 4.60 11.21
CA LEU A 279 -0.24 3.75 10.91
C LEU A 279 0.09 3.83 9.43
N VAL A 280 1.38 3.86 9.09
CA VAL A 280 1.87 3.78 7.71
C VAL A 280 2.91 2.65 7.63
N LEU A 281 2.66 1.65 6.79
CA LEU A 281 3.55 0.49 6.62
C LEU A 281 4.55 0.73 5.49
N HIS A 282 5.78 0.31 5.74
CA HIS A 282 6.88 0.29 4.77
C HIS A 282 7.51 -1.11 4.62
N ASN A 283 6.84 -2.14 5.13
CA ASN A 283 7.28 -3.52 5.06
C ASN A 283 6.10 -4.50 5.21
N ASN A 284 6.29 -5.74 4.77
CA ASN A 284 5.37 -6.83 5.11
C ASN A 284 5.43 -7.10 6.62
N VAL A 285 4.26 -7.36 7.19
CA VAL A 285 4.07 -7.59 8.62
C VAL A 285 3.49 -8.99 8.82
N TYR A 286 4.24 -9.86 9.49
CA TYR A 286 3.78 -11.19 9.86
C TYR A 286 3.22 -11.18 11.28
N TYR A 287 2.02 -11.73 11.48
CA TYR A 287 1.40 -11.86 12.80
C TYR A 287 2.02 -13.06 13.54
N PRO A 288 2.78 -12.86 14.63
CA PRO A 288 3.27 -13.95 15.45
C PRO A 288 2.17 -14.67 16.24
N ARG A 289 2.34 -15.99 16.37
CA ARG A 289 1.37 -16.92 16.99
C ARG A 289 0.85 -16.51 18.37
N GLU A 290 1.74 -16.12 19.28
CA GLU A 290 1.39 -15.89 20.69
C GLU A 290 1.07 -14.42 21.02
N ALA A 291 1.01 -13.54 20.02
CA ALA A 291 0.78 -12.12 20.28
C ALA A 291 -0.71 -11.75 20.35
N ASP A 292 -0.98 -10.74 21.17
CA ASP A 292 -2.31 -10.14 21.26
C ASP A 292 -2.75 -9.52 19.93
N ARG A 293 -4.04 -9.60 19.67
CA ARG A 293 -4.64 -9.12 18.42
C ARG A 293 -4.59 -7.59 18.31
N PRO A 294 -4.21 -7.01 17.15
CA PRO A 294 -4.43 -5.59 16.86
C PRO A 294 -5.92 -5.24 16.70
N GLU A 295 -6.31 -4.08 17.21
CA GLU A 295 -7.68 -3.56 17.14
C GLU A 295 -7.76 -2.35 16.20
N PHE A 296 -8.88 -2.10 15.52
CA PHE A 296 -8.98 -1.04 14.50
C PHE A 296 -8.97 0.42 15.00
N TYR A 297 -8.30 0.79 16.08
CA TYR A 297 -8.48 2.13 16.68
C TYR A 297 -8.06 3.32 15.80
N ARG A 298 -7.26 3.09 14.76
CA ARG A 298 -6.66 4.10 13.90
C ARG A 298 -6.67 3.67 12.43
N SER A 299 -6.62 4.66 11.55
CA SER A 299 -6.45 4.41 10.11
C SER A 299 -5.10 3.75 9.81
N ILE A 300 -5.02 2.94 8.76
CA ILE A 300 -3.82 2.22 8.33
C ILE A 300 -3.59 2.47 6.83
N TYR A 301 -2.39 2.90 6.48
CA TYR A 301 -1.93 3.03 5.09
C TYR A 301 -0.89 1.94 4.82
N GLY A 302 -1.24 0.97 3.97
CA GLY A 302 -0.42 -0.19 3.71
C GLY A 302 0.66 0.00 2.65
N ASN A 303 0.57 1.04 1.80
CA ASN A 303 1.46 1.27 0.64
C ASN A 303 1.64 0.06 -0.32
N GLY A 304 0.80 -0.96 -0.24
CA GLY A 304 0.89 -2.21 -1.00
C GLY A 304 1.60 -3.34 -0.28
N TYR A 305 2.03 -3.14 0.97
CA TYR A 305 2.59 -4.21 1.80
C TYR A 305 1.50 -5.13 2.35
N THR A 306 1.93 -6.31 2.77
CA THR A 306 1.07 -7.38 3.27
C THR A 306 1.04 -7.38 4.78
N TYR A 307 -0.16 -7.45 5.36
CA TYR A 307 -0.36 -7.93 6.72
C TYR A 307 -0.81 -9.39 6.66
N ASP A 308 0.03 -10.28 7.16
CA ASP A 308 -0.03 -11.72 6.94
C ASP A 308 -0.25 -12.50 8.24
N GLY A 309 -1.29 -13.32 8.28
CA GLY A 309 -1.65 -14.18 9.40
C GLY A 309 -1.00 -15.56 9.38
N GLN A 310 -0.15 -15.89 8.39
CA GLN A 310 0.33 -17.24 8.06
C GLN A 310 0.87 -18.04 9.25
N LEU A 311 1.48 -17.37 10.23
CA LEU A 311 2.07 -17.99 11.41
C LEU A 311 1.15 -17.97 12.65
N HIS A 312 0.04 -17.24 12.55
CA HIS A 312 -0.97 -17.11 13.58
C HIS A 312 -2.18 -17.99 13.32
N THR A 313 -2.76 -17.97 12.12
CA THR A 313 -4.02 -18.67 11.83
C THR A 313 -3.80 -20.17 11.56
N LEU A 314 -4.11 -20.98 12.55
CA LEU A 314 -4.08 -22.44 12.56
C LEU A 314 -5.48 -23.05 12.44
N GLU A 315 -6.52 -22.26 12.69
CA GLU A 315 -7.90 -22.66 12.47
C GLU A 315 -8.75 -21.57 11.80
N TYR A 316 -9.86 -21.98 11.20
CA TYR A 316 -10.72 -21.10 10.40
C TYR A 316 -11.34 -19.92 11.18
N ASN A 317 -11.49 -20.02 12.51
CA ASN A 317 -12.20 -19.02 13.31
C ASN A 317 -11.25 -17.96 13.92
N GLU A 318 -9.94 -18.15 13.77
CA GLU A 318 -8.93 -17.22 14.26
C GLU A 318 -8.95 -15.95 13.43
N ARG A 319 -8.67 -14.83 14.09
CA ARG A 319 -8.89 -13.50 13.53
C ARG A 319 -7.71 -12.60 13.75
N MET A 320 -7.41 -11.78 12.75
CA MET A 320 -6.23 -10.93 12.75
C MET A 320 -6.53 -9.53 13.26
N PHE A 321 -7.70 -8.99 12.94
CA PHE A 321 -8.20 -7.73 13.48
C PHE A 321 -9.51 -7.90 14.22
N GLY A 322 -9.72 -7.05 15.22
CA GLY A 322 -10.96 -7.00 16.00
C GLY A 322 -11.52 -5.60 16.20
N THR A 323 -12.67 -5.59 16.89
CA THR A 323 -13.33 -4.40 17.43
C THR A 323 -13.68 -4.58 18.91
N TRP A 324 -12.75 -5.05 19.72
CA TRP A 324 -12.94 -5.17 21.16
C TRP A 324 -13.02 -3.78 21.85
N GLN A 325 -13.94 -3.63 22.81
CA GLN A 325 -14.13 -2.42 23.65
C GLN A 325 -14.51 -1.13 22.92
N TRP A 326 -15.01 -1.19 21.69
CA TRP A 326 -15.43 0.02 20.96
C TRP A 326 -16.64 0.71 21.58
N ALA A 327 -17.54 -0.02 22.25
CA ALA A 327 -18.67 0.59 22.93
C ALA A 327 -18.23 1.55 24.05
N GLU A 328 -17.12 1.24 24.73
CA GLU A 328 -16.51 2.10 25.73
C GLU A 328 -15.63 3.18 25.10
N TYR A 329 -14.97 2.86 23.99
CA TYR A 329 -13.98 3.74 23.36
C TYR A 329 -14.60 4.84 22.48
N LEU A 330 -15.56 4.52 21.61
CA LEU A 330 -16.18 5.50 20.70
C LEU A 330 -16.64 6.77 21.41
N PRO A 331 -17.37 6.70 22.55
CA PRO A 331 -17.85 7.88 23.24
C PRO A 331 -16.73 8.75 23.84
N THR A 332 -15.48 8.28 23.88
CA THR A 332 -14.34 9.07 24.35
C THR A 332 -13.74 9.96 23.26
N LEU A 333 -13.89 9.58 21.99
CA LEU A 333 -13.27 10.24 20.84
C LEU A 333 -13.86 11.62 20.58
N PRO A 334 -13.05 12.68 20.40
CA PRO A 334 -13.54 14.04 20.15
C PRO A 334 -14.43 14.16 18.91
N GLU A 335 -14.10 13.44 17.83
CA GLU A 335 -14.88 13.43 16.59
C GLU A 335 -16.25 12.79 16.81
N TYR A 336 -16.28 11.57 17.36
CA TYR A 336 -17.53 10.87 17.68
C TYR A 336 -18.43 11.67 18.62
N LYS A 337 -17.87 12.35 19.64
CA LYS A 337 -18.66 13.24 20.53
C LYS A 337 -19.37 14.38 19.79
N GLN A 338 -18.83 14.82 18.66
CA GLN A 338 -19.38 15.93 17.87
C GLN A 338 -20.38 15.44 16.83
N THR A 339 -20.11 14.30 16.19
CA THR A 339 -20.86 13.83 15.00
C THR A 339 -21.74 12.61 15.27
N GLY A 340 -21.47 11.86 16.34
CA GLY A 340 -22.02 10.51 16.56
C GLY A 340 -21.45 9.47 15.59
N HIS A 341 -20.34 9.78 14.91
CA HIS A 341 -19.74 8.94 13.88
C HIS A 341 -18.22 8.96 13.98
N TYR A 342 -17.58 7.83 13.67
CA TYR A 342 -16.13 7.73 13.58
C TYR A 342 -15.72 6.82 12.43
N GLU A 343 -14.79 7.28 11.60
CA GLU A 343 -14.29 6.56 10.43
C GLU A 343 -12.86 6.06 10.69
N VAL A 344 -12.62 4.79 10.37
CA VAL A 344 -11.28 4.19 10.32
C VAL A 344 -11.01 3.81 8.87
N VAL A 345 -9.97 4.37 8.27
CA VAL A 345 -9.60 4.11 6.88
C VAL A 345 -8.44 3.13 6.82
N ILE A 346 -8.63 2.02 6.12
CA ILE A 346 -7.58 1.07 5.74
C ILE A 346 -7.37 1.24 4.25
N GLU A 347 -6.21 1.72 3.83
CA GLU A 347 -5.94 2.05 2.44
C GLU A 347 -4.70 1.32 1.92
N ASN A 348 -4.82 0.75 0.72
CA ASN A 348 -3.69 0.17 -0.01
C ASN A 348 -2.97 -0.96 0.74
N LEU A 349 -3.69 -1.79 1.50
CA LEU A 349 -3.14 -2.90 2.28
C LEU A 349 -3.46 -4.24 1.59
N ILE A 350 -2.49 -5.15 1.53
CA ILE A 350 -2.75 -6.56 1.21
C ILE A 350 -3.03 -7.28 2.53
N ILE A 351 -4.15 -8.00 2.60
CA ILE A 351 -4.62 -8.69 3.81
C ILE A 351 -4.79 -10.16 3.47
N GLN A 352 -4.08 -11.02 4.19
CA GLN A 352 -4.22 -12.47 4.07
C GLN A 352 -4.04 -13.14 5.42
N SER A 353 -4.80 -14.19 5.67
CA SER A 353 -4.68 -14.98 6.90
C SER A 353 -3.78 -16.18 6.69
N TYR A 354 -3.86 -16.87 5.56
CA TYR A 354 -3.08 -18.08 5.35
C TYR A 354 -2.80 -18.31 3.87
N HIS A 355 -1.54 -18.40 3.47
CA HIS A 355 -1.11 -18.77 2.13
C HIS A 355 -1.08 -20.31 1.98
N PRO A 356 -1.92 -20.91 1.12
CA PRO A 356 -1.93 -22.36 0.92
C PRO A 356 -0.71 -22.84 0.13
N ILE A 357 -0.13 -23.96 0.58
CA ILE A 357 1.10 -24.56 0.04
C ILE A 357 0.86 -25.26 -1.32
N SER A 358 -0.37 -25.72 -1.59
CA SER A 358 -0.66 -26.44 -2.84
C SER A 358 -0.97 -25.49 -3.99
N SER A 359 -0.34 -25.75 -5.14
CA SER A 359 -0.70 -25.11 -6.40
C SER A 359 -1.97 -25.68 -7.05
N ASP A 360 -2.49 -26.82 -6.54
CA ASP A 360 -3.80 -27.34 -6.92
C ASP A 360 -4.90 -26.57 -6.19
N SER A 361 -5.88 -26.06 -6.94
CA SER A 361 -6.92 -25.21 -6.37
C SER A 361 -7.81 -25.94 -5.37
N GLU A 362 -8.13 -27.23 -5.60
CA GLU A 362 -9.01 -27.99 -4.71
C GLU A 362 -8.30 -28.25 -3.38
N GLU A 363 -7.04 -28.68 -3.44
CA GLU A 363 -6.20 -28.85 -2.25
C GLU A 363 -5.99 -27.53 -1.49
N ALA A 364 -5.72 -26.44 -2.20
CA ALA A 364 -5.57 -25.11 -1.59
C ALA A 364 -6.84 -24.66 -0.86
N PHE A 365 -8.02 -24.95 -1.41
CA PHE A 365 -9.27 -24.62 -0.74
C PHE A 365 -9.56 -25.51 0.47
N VAL A 366 -9.25 -26.81 0.41
CA VAL A 366 -9.34 -27.68 1.58
C VAL A 366 -8.47 -27.15 2.71
N ASP A 367 -7.28 -26.65 2.35
CA ASP A 367 -6.36 -26.05 3.29
C ASP A 367 -6.92 -24.78 3.94
N LEU A 368 -7.44 -23.86 3.12
CA LEU A 368 -8.11 -22.65 3.59
C LEU A 368 -9.35 -22.95 4.47
N LYS A 369 -10.10 -24.03 4.22
CA LYS A 369 -11.20 -24.44 5.11
C LYS A 369 -10.73 -24.81 6.51
N GLN A 370 -9.50 -25.33 6.63
CA GLN A 370 -8.96 -25.78 7.90
C GLN A 370 -8.20 -24.68 8.63
N ARG A 371 -7.33 -23.95 7.92
CA ARG A 371 -6.36 -23.02 8.51
C ARG A 371 -6.59 -21.54 8.13
N GLY A 372 -7.52 -21.28 7.23
CA GLY A 372 -7.64 -20.01 6.53
C GLY A 372 -8.10 -18.81 7.36
N GLY A 373 -8.49 -18.93 8.62
CA GLY A 373 -8.89 -17.79 9.47
C GLY A 373 -9.94 -16.80 8.90
N ILE A 374 -10.23 -15.76 9.69
CA ILE A 374 -11.06 -14.61 9.32
C ILE A 374 -10.29 -13.33 9.65
N PRO A 375 -9.53 -12.73 8.70
CA PRO A 375 -8.62 -11.64 9.00
C PRO A 375 -9.35 -10.42 9.57
N VAL A 376 -10.58 -10.13 9.13
CA VAL A 376 -11.38 -9.02 9.64
C VAL A 376 -12.66 -9.54 10.30
N ARG A 377 -12.75 -9.41 11.63
CA ARG A 377 -13.99 -9.72 12.36
C ARG A 377 -14.46 -8.53 13.19
N LEU A 378 -15.61 -7.98 12.82
CA LEU A 378 -16.29 -6.92 13.59
C LEU A 378 -17.25 -7.59 14.57
N GLU A 379 -16.72 -7.98 15.72
CA GLU A 379 -17.42 -8.79 16.72
C GLU A 379 -18.34 -7.95 17.60
N TYR A 380 -19.42 -8.60 18.03
CA TYR A 380 -20.31 -8.27 19.14
C TYR A 380 -19.73 -7.35 20.22
N ASP A 381 -20.02 -6.06 20.11
CA ASP A 381 -19.95 -5.12 21.22
C ASP A 381 -21.29 -4.37 21.33
N TYR A 382 -21.83 -4.29 22.54
CA TYR A 382 -23.18 -3.74 22.74
C TYR A 382 -23.18 -2.24 22.43
N ASN A 383 -24.11 -1.75 21.61
CA ASN A 383 -24.30 -0.33 21.33
C ASN A 383 -23.18 0.35 20.51
N VAL A 384 -22.42 -0.40 19.71
CA VAL A 384 -21.51 0.18 18.71
C VAL A 384 -22.33 0.67 17.52
N THR A 385 -22.72 1.95 17.57
CA THR A 385 -23.37 2.65 16.46
C THR A 385 -22.45 3.76 15.95
N GLY A 386 -22.48 4.05 14.65
CA GLY A 386 -21.70 5.16 14.07
C GLY A 386 -20.22 4.85 13.80
N LEU A 387 -19.72 3.64 14.08
CA LEU A 387 -18.39 3.21 13.62
C LEU A 387 -18.47 2.77 12.16
N THR A 388 -17.57 3.29 11.31
CA THR A 388 -17.39 2.82 9.93
C THR A 388 -15.94 2.46 9.67
N ILE A 389 -15.71 1.23 9.18
CA ILE A 389 -14.41 0.80 8.68
C ILE A 389 -14.44 0.90 7.16
N VAL A 390 -13.55 1.71 6.59
CA VAL A 390 -13.45 1.96 5.15
C VAL A 390 -12.19 1.31 4.63
N PHE A 391 -12.34 0.30 3.78
CA PHE A 391 -11.24 -0.28 3.01
C PHE A 391 -11.20 0.39 1.63
N ARG A 392 -10.05 0.96 1.27
CA ARG A 392 -9.81 1.58 -0.04
C ARG A 392 -8.62 0.91 -0.72
N TYR A 393 -8.82 0.42 -1.94
CA TYR A 393 -7.73 -0.16 -2.73
C TYR A 393 -6.98 -1.30 -2.01
N CYS A 394 -7.66 -2.02 -1.12
CA CYS A 394 -7.13 -3.19 -0.43
C CYS A 394 -7.28 -4.46 -1.29
N LEU A 395 -6.30 -5.36 -1.16
CA LEU A 395 -6.35 -6.71 -1.72
C LEU A 395 -6.52 -7.72 -0.59
N PHE A 396 -7.69 -8.33 -0.50
CA PHE A 396 -7.93 -9.46 0.37
C PHE A 396 -7.67 -10.75 -0.41
N GLN A 397 -6.76 -11.58 0.07
CA GLN A 397 -6.45 -12.86 -0.57
C GLN A 397 -6.19 -13.94 0.46
N TYR A 398 -6.54 -15.18 0.13
CA TYR A 398 -6.25 -16.37 0.94
C TYR A 398 -6.76 -16.29 2.38
N ALA A 399 -8.05 -16.62 2.53
CA ALA A 399 -8.68 -16.78 3.82
C ALA A 399 -9.74 -17.89 3.81
N TYR A 400 -10.25 -18.28 4.98
CA TYR A 400 -11.51 -19.01 5.05
C TYR A 400 -12.63 -18.06 4.61
N SER A 401 -12.82 -16.95 5.32
CA SER A 401 -13.67 -15.82 4.94
C SER A 401 -12.90 -14.52 5.19
N HIS A 402 -13.03 -13.49 4.35
CA HIS A 402 -12.24 -12.26 4.54
C HIS A 402 -12.79 -11.36 5.63
N ILE A 403 -14.12 -11.20 5.64
CA ILE A 403 -14.80 -10.28 6.55
C ILE A 403 -16.00 -10.98 7.19
N ASN A 404 -16.05 -11.03 8.52
CA ASN A 404 -17.25 -11.38 9.27
C ASN A 404 -17.72 -10.16 10.07
N ALA A 405 -18.92 -9.66 9.76
CA ALA A 405 -19.45 -8.45 10.36
C ALA A 405 -20.76 -8.72 11.09
N GLU A 406 -20.76 -8.39 12.38
CA GLU A 406 -21.93 -8.48 13.28
C GLU A 406 -22.36 -7.10 13.81
N THR A 407 -21.48 -6.10 13.70
CA THR A 407 -21.67 -4.72 14.14
C THR A 407 -20.77 -3.80 13.31
N GLY A 408 -21.07 -2.50 13.35
CA GLY A 408 -20.27 -1.49 12.65
C GLY A 408 -20.45 -1.54 11.13
N ASN A 409 -20.27 -0.40 10.49
CA ASN A 409 -20.48 -0.28 9.05
C ASN A 409 -19.18 -0.56 8.30
N ILE A 410 -19.31 -1.10 7.09
CA ILE A 410 -18.18 -1.40 6.22
C ILE A 410 -18.36 -0.65 4.91
N THR A 411 -17.29 0.00 4.45
CA THR A 411 -17.21 0.50 3.08
C THR A 411 -16.04 -0.13 2.37
N LEU A 412 -16.28 -0.72 1.20
CA LEU A 412 -15.25 -1.24 0.30
C LEU A 412 -15.24 -0.35 -0.95
N ASP A 413 -14.11 0.29 -1.25
CA ASP A 413 -13.94 1.16 -2.41
C ASP A 413 -12.69 0.78 -3.21
N GLY A 414 -12.89 0.25 -4.42
CA GLY A 414 -11.78 -0.19 -5.28
C GLY A 414 -11.01 -1.40 -4.72
N CYS A 415 -11.66 -2.25 -3.91
CA CYS A 415 -11.04 -3.44 -3.32
C CYS A 415 -11.13 -4.67 -4.22
N ILE A 416 -10.19 -5.60 -4.04
CA ILE A 416 -10.27 -6.96 -4.59
C ILE A 416 -10.40 -7.93 -3.43
N LEU A 417 -11.39 -8.82 -3.48
CA LEU A 417 -11.55 -9.94 -2.54
C LEU A 417 -11.47 -11.26 -3.32
N ARG A 418 -10.46 -12.08 -3.03
CA ARG A 418 -10.21 -13.30 -3.79
C ARG A 418 -9.72 -14.48 -2.96
N ASN A 419 -9.76 -15.67 -3.55
CA ASN A 419 -9.16 -16.89 -3.00
C ASN A 419 -9.64 -17.18 -1.57
N CYS A 420 -10.94 -17.42 -1.38
CA CYS A 420 -11.49 -17.76 -0.08
C CYS A 420 -12.36 -19.02 -0.11
N ALA A 421 -12.29 -19.81 0.96
CA ALA A 421 -12.96 -21.10 1.07
C ALA A 421 -14.42 -21.02 1.51
N ALA A 422 -14.86 -19.86 1.98
CA ALA A 422 -16.21 -19.54 2.45
C ALA A 422 -16.63 -18.19 1.86
N PRO A 423 -17.79 -17.61 2.27
CA PRO A 423 -18.21 -16.34 1.73
C PRO A 423 -17.16 -15.26 1.97
N ALA A 424 -16.82 -14.46 0.95
CA ALA A 424 -15.79 -13.43 1.15
C ALA A 424 -16.22 -12.42 2.21
N ILE A 425 -17.52 -12.12 2.27
CA ILE A 425 -18.14 -11.31 3.32
C ILE A 425 -19.28 -12.11 3.95
N LEU A 426 -19.21 -12.34 5.25
CA LEU A 426 -20.30 -12.87 6.06
C LEU A 426 -20.94 -11.72 6.84
N LEU A 427 -22.19 -11.42 6.53
CA LEU A 427 -23.00 -10.43 7.25
C LEU A 427 -24.01 -11.14 8.15
N GLN A 428 -23.93 -10.83 9.43
CA GLN A 428 -24.79 -11.41 10.44
C GLN A 428 -25.48 -10.29 11.19
N SER A 429 -26.77 -10.44 11.44
CA SER A 429 -27.53 -9.46 12.22
C SER A 429 -28.09 -10.10 13.49
N LYS A 430 -28.18 -9.32 14.58
CA LYS A 430 -28.61 -9.83 15.90
C LYS A 430 -29.44 -8.80 16.67
N ASP A 431 -30.27 -9.27 17.62
CA ASP A 431 -31.01 -8.54 18.67
C ASP A 431 -31.62 -7.13 18.36
N VAL A 432 -32.88 -6.94 18.77
CA VAL A 432 -33.48 -5.61 19.01
C VAL A 432 -33.76 -5.45 20.50
N VAL A 433 -33.33 -4.35 21.13
CA VAL A 433 -33.66 -4.05 22.54
C VAL A 433 -34.87 -3.12 22.55
N TYR A 434 -35.76 -3.29 23.52
CA TYR A 434 -36.92 -2.42 23.70
C TYR A 434 -36.61 -1.31 24.70
N ASP A 435 -37.05 -0.09 24.41
CA ASP A 435 -37.07 0.94 25.44
C ASP A 435 -38.18 0.69 26.47
N GLU A 436 -38.22 1.55 27.50
CA GLU A 436 -39.20 1.49 28.60
C GLU A 436 -40.68 1.54 28.14
N ASN A 437 -40.95 1.98 26.91
CA ASN A 437 -42.29 2.06 26.32
C ASN A 437 -42.61 0.87 25.38
N GLY A 438 -41.71 -0.11 25.28
CA GLY A 438 -41.87 -1.24 24.36
C GLY A 438 -41.64 -0.86 22.89
N VAL A 439 -40.97 0.27 22.62
CA VAL A 439 -40.57 0.64 21.26
C VAL A 439 -39.25 -0.08 20.94
N PRO A 440 -39.19 -0.85 19.85
CA PRO A 440 -37.95 -1.48 19.42
C PRO A 440 -36.88 -0.43 19.09
N LYS A 441 -35.68 -0.63 19.60
CA LYS A 441 -34.48 0.14 19.28
C LYS A 441 -33.41 -0.78 18.71
N PRO A 442 -32.85 -0.45 17.53
CA PRO A 442 -31.70 -1.16 17.00
C PRO A 442 -30.57 -1.17 18.04
N THR A 443 -29.98 -2.33 18.30
CA THR A 443 -28.90 -2.48 19.30
C THR A 443 -27.51 -2.12 18.77
N GLY A 444 -27.45 -1.66 17.51
CA GLY A 444 -26.20 -1.51 16.75
C GLY A 444 -25.69 -2.82 16.14
N ARG A 445 -26.40 -3.94 16.31
CA ARG A 445 -25.99 -5.29 15.84
C ARG A 445 -26.45 -5.61 14.43
N TYR A 446 -26.02 -4.75 13.55
CA TYR A 446 -26.15 -4.85 12.11
C TYR A 446 -24.96 -4.11 11.53
N SER A 447 -24.72 -4.34 10.25
CA SER A 447 -23.61 -3.73 9.53
C SER A 447 -24.12 -3.23 8.20
N ASP A 448 -24.18 -1.91 8.03
CA ASP A 448 -24.41 -1.35 6.70
C ASP A 448 -23.15 -1.49 5.87
N VAL A 449 -23.31 -2.08 4.69
CA VAL A 449 -22.20 -2.36 3.78
C VAL A 449 -22.36 -1.53 2.51
N THR A 450 -21.33 -0.75 2.20
CA THR A 450 -21.22 -0.06 0.91
C THR A 450 -20.12 -0.70 0.10
N ILE A 451 -20.42 -1.05 -1.16
CA ILE A 451 -19.47 -1.65 -2.09
C ILE A 451 -19.41 -0.78 -3.35
N ARG A 452 -18.21 -0.28 -3.66
CA ARG A 452 -17.95 0.59 -4.80
C ARG A 452 -16.76 0.10 -5.60
N ASN A 453 -16.95 -0.12 -6.91
CA ASN A 453 -15.89 -0.48 -7.85
C ASN A 453 -15.04 -1.69 -7.42
N CYS A 454 -15.65 -2.67 -6.74
CA CYS A 454 -14.92 -3.82 -6.18
C CYS A 454 -14.93 -5.03 -7.12
N ILE A 455 -13.95 -5.91 -6.92
CA ILE A 455 -13.85 -7.19 -7.62
C ILE A 455 -13.92 -8.33 -6.62
N PHE A 456 -14.79 -9.30 -6.88
CA PHE A 456 -14.89 -10.56 -6.14
C PHE A 456 -14.55 -11.72 -7.07
N SER A 457 -13.73 -12.66 -6.62
CA SER A 457 -13.30 -13.77 -7.49
C SER A 457 -12.80 -14.97 -6.70
N ASN A 458 -12.83 -16.15 -7.34
CA ASN A 458 -12.23 -17.38 -6.79
C ASN A 458 -12.65 -17.66 -5.33
N SER A 459 -13.96 -17.63 -5.06
CA SER A 459 -14.55 -18.03 -3.77
C SER A 459 -15.44 -19.23 -3.98
N ILE A 460 -15.29 -20.32 -3.22
CA ILE A 460 -16.18 -21.49 -3.38
C ILE A 460 -17.64 -21.13 -3.07
N ALA A 461 -17.83 -20.23 -2.12
CA ALA A 461 -19.12 -19.79 -1.63
C ALA A 461 -19.56 -18.46 -2.29
N PRO A 462 -20.72 -17.87 -1.90
CA PRO A 462 -21.12 -16.56 -2.38
C PRO A 462 -20.07 -15.48 -2.11
N ALA A 463 -19.97 -14.48 -2.97
CA ALA A 463 -19.13 -13.30 -2.70
C ALA A 463 -19.55 -12.58 -1.41
N LEU A 464 -20.85 -12.58 -1.09
CA LEU A 464 -21.39 -12.14 0.19
C LEU A 464 -22.49 -13.10 0.61
N LEU A 465 -22.49 -13.53 1.87
CA LEU A 465 -23.60 -14.23 2.49
C LEU A 465 -24.14 -13.37 3.62
N SER A 466 -25.43 -13.06 3.59
CA SER A 466 -26.13 -12.41 4.69
C SER A 466 -27.13 -13.36 5.32
N THR A 467 -27.15 -13.40 6.65
CA THR A 467 -28.18 -14.10 7.42
C THR A 467 -28.81 -13.17 8.45
N VAL A 468 -30.12 -13.32 8.62
CA VAL A 468 -30.89 -12.60 9.64
C VAL A 468 -30.87 -13.46 10.90
N GLY A 469 -29.82 -13.27 11.70
CA GLY A 469 -29.45 -14.07 12.86
C GLY A 469 -27.94 -14.30 12.90
N ASN A 470 -27.46 -15.03 13.90
CA ASN A 470 -26.04 -15.35 14.05
C ASN A 470 -25.80 -16.87 13.97
N LEU A 471 -24.97 -17.26 13.02
CA LEU A 471 -24.57 -18.64 12.71
C LEU A 471 -23.55 -19.20 13.70
N ASP A 472 -22.77 -18.36 14.38
CA ASP A 472 -21.74 -18.78 15.34
C ASP A 472 -22.33 -19.33 16.65
N TRP A 473 -23.49 -18.82 17.09
CA TRP A 473 -24.12 -19.29 18.33
C TRP A 473 -25.38 -20.10 18.11
N ALA A 474 -26.06 -19.91 16.97
CA ALA A 474 -27.14 -20.72 16.42
C ALA A 474 -28.30 -21.09 17.42
N ARG A 475 -28.30 -20.60 18.66
CA ARG A 475 -29.14 -21.14 19.74
C ARG A 475 -30.40 -20.34 20.00
N ASP A 476 -30.45 -19.09 19.57
CA ASP A 476 -31.44 -18.14 20.05
C ASP A 476 -32.35 -17.69 18.89
N ARG A 477 -33.63 -18.11 18.93
CA ARG A 477 -34.67 -17.48 18.11
C ARG A 477 -34.93 -16.09 18.67
N TYR A 478 -34.45 -15.06 17.99
CA TYR A 478 -34.73 -13.69 18.38
C TYR A 478 -36.09 -13.26 17.82
N GLU A 479 -36.98 -12.74 18.68
CA GLU A 479 -38.34 -12.35 18.27
C GLU A 479 -38.35 -11.15 17.30
N ARG A 480 -37.29 -10.32 17.31
CA ARG A 480 -37.05 -9.22 16.35
C ARG A 480 -35.55 -8.95 16.19
N LEU A 481 -35.11 -8.69 14.96
CA LEU A 481 -33.71 -8.51 14.55
C LEU A 481 -33.50 -7.12 13.94
N GLY A 482 -32.35 -6.50 14.20
CA GLY A 482 -31.89 -5.36 13.42
C GLY A 482 -31.47 -5.86 12.04
N TYR A 483 -31.67 -5.07 10.99
CA TYR A 483 -31.33 -5.49 9.64
C TYR A 483 -30.27 -4.59 9.02
N SER A 484 -29.22 -5.23 8.51
CA SER A 484 -28.19 -4.61 7.67
C SER A 484 -28.76 -4.03 6.38
N SER A 485 -28.01 -3.12 5.76
CA SER A 485 -28.26 -2.69 4.38
C SER A 485 -27.05 -2.94 3.49
N LEU A 486 -27.29 -3.09 2.19
CA LEU A 486 -26.26 -3.16 1.16
C LEU A 486 -26.44 -2.01 0.17
N THR A 487 -25.41 -1.20 -0.02
CA THR A 487 -25.36 -0.13 -1.01
C THR A 487 -24.33 -0.46 -2.08
N LEU A 488 -24.78 -0.54 -3.34
CA LEU A 488 -23.95 -0.81 -4.52
C LEU A 488 -23.78 0.46 -5.34
N GLN A 489 -22.53 0.85 -5.57
CA GLN A 489 -22.16 2.04 -6.33
C GLN A 489 -21.08 1.71 -7.37
N GLY A 490 -21.06 2.47 -8.47
CA GLY A 490 -20.10 2.23 -9.55
C GLY A 490 -20.21 0.82 -10.15
N ASN A 491 -19.10 0.32 -10.70
CA ASN A 491 -19.08 -0.97 -11.39
C ASN A 491 -18.45 -2.05 -10.52
N ASN A 492 -19.28 -2.90 -9.91
CA ASN A 492 -18.83 -4.05 -9.11
C ASN A 492 -18.80 -5.30 -9.99
N TYR A 493 -17.69 -6.05 -9.96
CA TYR A 493 -17.49 -7.23 -10.79
C TYR A 493 -17.40 -8.48 -9.93
N VAL A 494 -18.27 -9.45 -10.18
CA VAL A 494 -18.25 -10.74 -9.49
C VAL A 494 -17.88 -11.83 -10.49
N TYR A 495 -16.64 -12.28 -10.43
CA TYR A 495 -16.09 -13.40 -11.19
C TYR A 495 -16.30 -14.71 -10.42
N ASN A 496 -17.55 -14.99 -10.01
CA ASN A 496 -17.90 -16.17 -9.21
C ASN A 496 -19.03 -16.99 -9.85
N TRP A 497 -18.85 -17.32 -11.12
CA TRP A 497 -19.77 -18.20 -11.84
C TRP A 497 -19.53 -19.65 -11.46
N ARG A 498 -20.56 -20.30 -10.92
CA ARG A 498 -20.52 -21.68 -10.44
C ARG A 498 -21.44 -22.56 -11.26
N ARG A 499 -20.96 -23.76 -11.61
CA ARG A 499 -21.87 -24.80 -12.11
C ARG A 499 -22.86 -25.13 -10.99
N LEU A 500 -24.12 -25.39 -11.33
CA LEU A 500 -25.14 -25.63 -10.31
C LEU A 500 -24.79 -26.80 -9.36
N GLU A 501 -24.10 -27.83 -9.85
CA GLU A 501 -23.64 -28.95 -9.03
C GLU A 501 -22.53 -28.57 -8.04
N GLU A 502 -21.76 -27.51 -8.32
CA GLU A 502 -20.63 -27.05 -7.50
C GLU A 502 -21.05 -26.06 -6.40
N VAL A 503 -22.27 -25.54 -6.43
CA VAL A 503 -22.76 -24.50 -5.50
C VAL A 503 -22.68 -24.96 -4.04
N GLN A 504 -21.89 -24.27 -3.23
CA GLN A 504 -21.71 -24.57 -1.81
C GLN A 504 -21.79 -23.27 -0.99
N LEU A 505 -22.40 -23.32 0.19
CA LEU A 505 -22.42 -22.16 1.09
C LEU A 505 -21.20 -22.13 2.01
N ASP A 506 -20.63 -23.30 2.32
CA ASP A 506 -19.43 -23.48 3.16
C ASP A 506 -19.41 -22.64 4.44
N ILE A 507 -20.59 -22.51 5.07
CA ILE A 507 -20.82 -21.67 6.26
C ILE A 507 -20.08 -22.20 7.48
N PHE A 508 -20.05 -23.53 7.61
CA PHE A 508 -19.42 -24.24 8.71
C PHE A 508 -18.36 -25.15 8.12
N PRO A 509 -17.10 -25.02 8.55
CA PRO A 509 -16.05 -25.89 8.05
C PRO A 509 -16.21 -27.31 8.62
N PRO A 510 -15.56 -28.30 8.00
CA PRO A 510 -15.58 -29.67 8.47
C PRO A 510 -15.11 -29.80 9.92
N ALA A 511 -15.79 -30.63 10.71
CA ALA A 511 -15.38 -30.97 12.07
C ALA A 511 -15.70 -32.43 12.39
N ASP A 512 -14.82 -33.10 13.13
CA ASP A 512 -14.89 -34.55 13.33
C ASP A 512 -15.82 -34.99 14.48
N ILE A 513 -16.01 -34.13 15.50
CA ILE A 513 -16.76 -34.48 16.71
C ILE A 513 -17.60 -33.32 17.26
N GLY A 514 -18.58 -33.66 18.10
CA GLY A 514 -19.34 -32.69 18.89
C GLY A 514 -20.31 -31.83 18.06
N LEU A 515 -20.58 -30.62 18.56
CA LEU A 515 -21.50 -29.68 17.90
C LEU A 515 -20.99 -29.23 16.52
N GLY A 516 -19.66 -29.06 16.36
CA GLY A 516 -19.06 -28.69 15.08
C GLY A 516 -19.38 -29.68 13.97
N ALA A 517 -19.24 -30.99 14.22
CA ALA A 517 -19.57 -32.03 13.24
C ALA A 517 -21.03 -31.97 12.79
N ILE A 518 -21.93 -31.68 13.74
CA ILE A 518 -23.35 -31.49 13.46
C ILE A 518 -23.58 -30.23 12.61
N MET A 519 -22.90 -29.12 12.92
CA MET A 519 -23.04 -27.88 12.16
C MET A 519 -22.49 -28.00 10.74
N SER A 520 -21.38 -28.72 10.54
CA SER A 520 -20.85 -29.05 9.20
C SER A 520 -21.89 -29.83 8.37
N ILE A 521 -22.51 -30.86 8.96
CA ILE A 521 -23.61 -31.61 8.32
C ILE A 521 -24.79 -30.70 7.95
N VAL A 522 -25.16 -29.77 8.83
CA VAL A 522 -26.24 -28.80 8.56
C VAL A 522 -25.84 -27.89 7.39
N GLY A 523 -24.61 -27.39 7.36
CA GLY A 523 -24.07 -26.58 6.27
C GLY A 523 -24.07 -27.31 4.92
N ASP A 524 -23.66 -28.57 4.90
CA ASP A 524 -23.69 -29.43 3.70
C ASP A 524 -25.11 -29.59 3.16
N LYS A 525 -26.05 -29.86 4.06
CA LYS A 525 -27.47 -29.98 3.69
C LYS A 525 -28.09 -28.67 3.22
N LEU A 526 -27.75 -27.54 3.85
CA LEU A 526 -28.17 -26.22 3.36
C LEU A 526 -27.64 -25.99 1.95
N SER A 527 -26.36 -26.32 1.71
CA SER A 527 -25.75 -26.24 0.38
C SER A 527 -26.48 -27.12 -0.64
N MET A 528 -26.81 -28.36 -0.30
CA MET A 528 -27.60 -29.25 -1.18
C MET A 528 -29.00 -28.70 -1.44
N SER A 529 -29.64 -28.10 -0.43
CA SER A 529 -30.99 -27.54 -0.55
C SER A 529 -31.00 -26.31 -1.45
N VAL A 530 -29.98 -25.45 -1.36
CA VAL A 530 -29.82 -24.31 -2.28
C VAL A 530 -29.62 -24.79 -3.72
N ARG A 531 -28.82 -25.85 -3.94
CA ARG A 531 -28.69 -26.45 -5.28
C ARG A 531 -30.04 -26.90 -5.83
N GLU A 532 -30.87 -27.55 -5.01
CA GLU A 532 -32.20 -28.00 -5.40
C GLU A 532 -33.09 -26.82 -5.82
N VAL A 533 -33.11 -25.75 -5.03
CA VAL A 533 -33.85 -24.52 -5.34
C VAL A 533 -33.40 -23.88 -6.65
N LEU A 534 -32.10 -23.85 -6.92
CA LEU A 534 -31.57 -23.28 -8.17
C LEU A 534 -31.84 -24.19 -9.38
N MET A 535 -32.09 -25.48 -9.18
CA MET A 535 -32.50 -26.41 -10.24
C MET A 535 -33.99 -26.36 -10.53
N ASP A 536 -34.81 -25.85 -9.60
CA ASP A 536 -36.25 -25.73 -9.75
C ASP A 536 -36.62 -24.79 -10.92
N GLU A 537 -37.61 -25.20 -11.72
CA GLU A 537 -38.12 -24.41 -12.84
C GLU A 537 -38.65 -23.03 -12.39
N VAL A 538 -39.18 -22.93 -11.16
CA VAL A 538 -39.70 -21.67 -10.59
C VAL A 538 -38.58 -20.63 -10.45
N ASN A 539 -37.35 -21.05 -10.15
CA ASN A 539 -36.19 -20.17 -9.97
C ASN A 539 -35.27 -20.09 -11.20
N SER A 540 -35.70 -20.64 -12.35
CA SER A 540 -34.89 -20.74 -13.57
C SER A 540 -34.36 -19.40 -14.11
N THR A 541 -34.96 -18.28 -13.73
CA THR A 541 -34.53 -16.93 -14.18
C THR A 541 -33.17 -16.47 -13.64
N VAL A 542 -32.70 -17.09 -12.57
CA VAL A 542 -31.38 -16.84 -11.96
C VAL A 542 -30.28 -17.64 -12.68
N VAL A 543 -30.66 -18.73 -13.34
CA VAL A 543 -29.73 -19.66 -13.96
C VAL A 543 -29.40 -19.22 -15.38
N TYR A 544 -28.10 -19.17 -15.66
CA TYR A 544 -27.57 -18.99 -17.00
C TYR A 544 -27.24 -20.36 -17.61
N THR A 545 -27.77 -20.65 -18.80
CA THR A 545 -27.38 -21.82 -19.58
C THR A 545 -26.45 -21.40 -20.69
N ASP A 546 -25.28 -22.01 -20.76
CA ASP A 546 -24.30 -21.70 -21.80
C ASP A 546 -24.56 -22.48 -23.10
N VAL A 547 -23.67 -22.31 -24.07
CA VAL A 547 -23.78 -22.95 -25.39
C VAL A 547 -23.56 -24.46 -25.37
N THR A 548 -23.01 -25.00 -24.28
CA THR A 548 -22.80 -26.44 -24.06
C THR A 548 -23.90 -27.09 -23.23
N GLU A 549 -24.98 -26.34 -22.93
CA GLU A 549 -26.09 -26.74 -22.06
C GLU A 549 -25.71 -26.87 -20.57
N ASP A 550 -24.51 -26.45 -20.20
CA ASP A 550 -24.09 -26.39 -18.81
C ASP A 550 -24.81 -25.22 -18.12
N LYS A 551 -25.32 -25.47 -16.91
CA LYS A 551 -26.07 -24.51 -16.11
C LYS A 551 -25.18 -23.88 -15.05
N TYR A 552 -25.19 -22.55 -15.02
CA TYR A 552 -24.40 -21.73 -14.10
C TYR A 552 -25.28 -20.76 -13.34
N VAL A 553 -24.80 -20.38 -12.16
CA VAL A 553 -25.27 -19.22 -11.40
C VAL A 553 -24.09 -18.30 -11.13
N ASN A 554 -24.26 -16.97 -11.20
CA ASN A 554 -23.29 -16.06 -10.61
C ASN A 554 -23.55 -16.03 -9.11
N PHE A 555 -22.67 -16.65 -8.32
CA PHE A 555 -22.89 -16.72 -6.88
C PHE A 555 -22.38 -15.44 -6.19
N SER A 556 -23.12 -14.37 -6.44
CA SER A 556 -22.83 -13.00 -6.02
C SER A 556 -23.18 -12.77 -4.55
N PHE A 557 -24.17 -11.92 -4.27
CA PHE A 557 -24.58 -11.58 -2.92
C PHE A 557 -25.86 -12.35 -2.59
N TYR A 558 -25.73 -13.34 -1.71
CA TYR A 558 -26.79 -14.24 -1.31
C TYR A 558 -27.33 -13.85 0.07
N PHE A 559 -28.63 -13.63 0.14
CA PHE A 559 -29.35 -13.28 1.37
C PHE A 559 -30.24 -14.45 1.73
N LEU A 560 -29.82 -15.19 2.75
CA LEU A 560 -30.41 -16.48 3.10
C LEU A 560 -31.41 -16.31 4.25
N GLY A 561 -32.68 -16.60 3.96
CA GLY A 561 -33.78 -16.54 4.91
C GLY A 561 -33.92 -17.87 5.64
N ILE A 562 -33.56 -17.90 6.93
CA ILE A 562 -33.60 -19.11 7.76
C ILE A 562 -34.34 -18.92 9.08
N TRP A 563 -34.15 -17.79 9.76
CA TRP A 563 -34.72 -17.55 11.10
C TRP A 563 -35.77 -16.44 11.14
N ALA A 564 -35.70 -15.53 10.19
CA ALA A 564 -36.69 -14.50 9.97
C ALA A 564 -36.73 -14.13 8.49
N ASP A 565 -37.80 -13.47 8.11
CA ASP A 565 -37.97 -12.98 6.75
C ASP A 565 -36.95 -11.88 6.46
N ASN A 566 -36.20 -12.04 5.37
CA ASN A 566 -35.30 -11.00 4.88
C ASN A 566 -36.09 -9.78 4.37
N ASN A 567 -37.35 -9.93 3.95
CA ASN A 567 -38.23 -8.84 3.47
C ASN A 567 -37.48 -7.72 2.74
N MET A 568 -36.81 -8.09 1.65
CA MET A 568 -35.88 -7.19 0.99
C MET A 568 -36.60 -5.96 0.45
N GLN A 569 -36.06 -4.79 0.78
CA GLN A 569 -36.56 -3.50 0.29
C GLN A 569 -35.61 -2.99 -0.78
N ASP A 570 -36.08 -2.99 -2.02
CA ASP A 570 -35.35 -2.51 -3.17
C ASP A 570 -35.48 -0.98 -3.28
N ASN A 571 -34.37 -0.26 -3.14
CA ASN A 571 -34.27 1.20 -3.18
C ASN A 571 -35.39 1.92 -2.39
N PRO A 572 -35.50 1.71 -1.06
CA PRO A 572 -36.56 2.33 -0.28
C PRO A 572 -36.44 3.86 -0.27
N ASP A 573 -37.57 4.54 -0.50
CA ASP A 573 -37.70 6.01 -0.55
C ASP A 573 -37.42 6.70 0.79
N VAL A 574 -37.57 5.97 1.90
CA VAL A 574 -37.35 6.48 3.25
C VAL A 574 -35.95 6.09 3.75
N PRO A 575 -35.35 6.90 4.66
CA PRO A 575 -34.16 6.50 5.39
C PRO A 575 -34.39 5.14 6.05
N TRP A 576 -33.39 4.26 5.93
CA TRP A 576 -33.48 2.91 6.46
C TRP A 576 -33.46 2.96 8.00
N ASP A 577 -34.47 2.36 8.65
CA ASP A 577 -34.61 2.37 10.11
C ASP A 577 -34.23 1.03 10.78
N HIS A 578 -33.72 0.08 9.98
CA HIS A 578 -33.25 -1.23 10.40
C HIS A 578 -34.32 -2.14 11.03
N SER A 579 -35.62 -1.86 10.84
CA SER A 579 -36.69 -2.54 11.58
C SER A 579 -37.51 -3.55 10.78
N ALA A 580 -37.42 -3.57 9.44
CA ALA A 580 -38.39 -4.27 8.59
C ALA A 580 -37.80 -4.93 7.33
N GLY A 581 -36.76 -5.76 7.48
CA GLY A 581 -36.11 -6.46 6.35
C GLY A 581 -34.79 -5.83 5.89
N ILE A 582 -34.10 -6.37 4.90
CA ILE A 582 -32.80 -5.85 4.42
C ILE A 582 -33.04 -4.79 3.34
N ALA A 583 -32.38 -3.63 3.45
CA ALA A 583 -32.42 -2.62 2.39
C ALA A 583 -31.29 -2.84 1.38
N ILE A 584 -31.62 -2.86 0.09
CA ILE A 584 -30.65 -2.79 -1.01
C ILE A 584 -30.78 -1.42 -1.66
N ARG A 585 -29.65 -0.75 -1.89
CA ARG A 585 -29.59 0.54 -2.58
C ARG A 585 -28.61 0.47 -3.73
N GLY A 586 -28.95 1.09 -4.86
CA GLY A 586 -28.02 1.26 -5.97
C GLY A 586 -28.67 1.93 -7.17
N GLU A 587 -27.85 2.33 -8.13
CA GLU A 587 -28.33 2.98 -9.34
C GLU A 587 -29.11 2.00 -10.23
N GLU A 588 -30.13 2.51 -10.95
CA GLU A 588 -30.93 1.70 -11.86
C GLU A 588 -30.04 1.01 -12.91
N GLY A 589 -30.17 -0.31 -13.02
CA GLY A 589 -29.38 -1.11 -13.96
C GLY A 589 -27.98 -1.53 -13.48
N ASN A 590 -27.57 -1.14 -12.27
CA ASN A 590 -26.28 -1.58 -11.68
C ASN A 590 -26.40 -2.86 -10.85
N TYR A 591 -27.59 -3.38 -10.63
CA TYR A 591 -27.81 -4.72 -10.09
C TYR A 591 -29.13 -5.31 -10.56
N ARG A 592 -29.29 -6.61 -10.34
CA ARG A 592 -30.55 -7.33 -10.50
C ARG A 592 -30.85 -8.12 -9.23
N LEU A 593 -32.08 -8.01 -8.76
CA LEU A 593 -32.61 -8.71 -7.60
C LEU A 593 -33.44 -9.91 -8.05
N TYR A 594 -33.19 -11.07 -7.44
CA TYR A 594 -33.97 -12.28 -7.61
C TYR A 594 -34.49 -12.75 -6.25
N GLU A 595 -35.81 -12.88 -6.12
CA GLU A 595 -36.43 -13.60 -5.01
C GLU A 595 -36.45 -15.09 -5.33
N LEU A 596 -36.07 -15.92 -4.37
CA LEU A 596 -36.05 -17.38 -4.51
C LEU A 596 -37.22 -18.00 -3.78
N ASP A 597 -37.96 -18.89 -4.45
CA ASP A 597 -38.88 -19.80 -3.79
C ASP A 597 -38.08 -20.94 -3.14
N MET A 598 -38.08 -20.95 -1.80
CA MET A 598 -37.32 -21.90 -0.99
C MET A 598 -38.16 -23.13 -0.58
N THR A 599 -39.38 -23.29 -1.07
CA THR A 599 -40.28 -24.40 -0.70
C THR A 599 -39.66 -25.76 -1.00
N ALA A 600 -39.11 -25.92 -2.21
CA ALA A 600 -38.42 -27.16 -2.61
C ALA A 600 -37.17 -27.44 -1.75
N ALA A 601 -36.41 -26.40 -1.39
CA ALA A 601 -35.28 -26.53 -0.46
C ALA A 601 -35.73 -27.02 0.90
N ASP A 602 -36.79 -26.44 1.48
CA ASP A 602 -37.29 -26.84 2.79
C ASP A 602 -37.80 -28.28 2.81
N GLU A 603 -38.55 -28.68 1.77
CA GLU A 603 -38.99 -30.07 1.59
C GLU A 603 -37.80 -31.03 1.47
N PHE A 604 -36.79 -30.67 0.67
CA PHE A 604 -35.55 -31.43 0.54
C PHE A 604 -34.80 -31.52 1.88
N PHE A 605 -34.62 -30.38 2.55
CA PHE A 605 -33.92 -30.26 3.82
C PHE A 605 -34.56 -31.13 4.91
N ARG A 606 -35.90 -31.15 4.98
CA ARG A 606 -36.69 -31.95 5.95
C ARG A 606 -36.87 -33.42 5.56
N SER A 607 -36.89 -33.75 4.26
CA SER A 607 -37.13 -35.13 3.78
C SER A 607 -35.88 -36.01 3.85
N ASN A 608 -34.69 -35.43 3.79
CA ASN A 608 -33.43 -36.15 3.78
C ASN A 608 -32.98 -36.57 5.20
N ARG A 609 -33.78 -37.42 5.86
CA ARG A 609 -33.64 -37.89 7.27
C ARG A 609 -32.46 -38.82 7.54
N GLY A 610 -31.51 -38.95 6.61
CA GLY A 610 -30.42 -39.95 6.62
C GLY A 610 -29.46 -39.90 7.81
N LEU A 611 -29.61 -38.96 8.76
CA LEU A 611 -28.74 -38.78 9.92
C LEU A 611 -29.47 -38.91 11.29
N GLY A 612 -30.73 -39.37 11.28
CA GLY A 612 -31.46 -39.79 12.48
C GLY A 612 -32.10 -38.65 13.31
N PHE A 613 -32.81 -39.05 14.39
CA PHE A 613 -33.52 -38.20 15.36
C PHE A 613 -32.70 -37.01 15.91
N LEU A 614 -31.37 -37.13 15.94
CA LEU A 614 -30.46 -36.09 16.38
C LEU A 614 -30.47 -34.88 15.45
N PHE A 615 -30.53 -35.09 14.13
CA PHE A 615 -30.57 -34.01 13.13
C PHE A 615 -31.90 -33.24 13.15
N ASP A 616 -33.02 -33.96 13.29
CA ASP A 616 -34.35 -33.34 13.39
C ASP A 616 -34.45 -32.52 14.69
N SER A 617 -33.97 -33.06 15.81
CA SER A 617 -33.92 -32.36 17.10
C SER A 617 -33.02 -31.12 17.06
N VAL A 618 -31.89 -31.20 16.35
CA VAL A 618 -30.97 -30.09 16.09
C VAL A 618 -31.69 -29.03 15.27
N SER A 619 -32.17 -29.35 14.07
CA SER A 619 -32.83 -28.38 13.17
C SER A 619 -34.02 -27.68 13.84
N GLU A 620 -34.81 -28.39 14.63
CA GLU A 620 -35.90 -27.82 15.45
C GLU A 620 -35.39 -26.92 16.58
N SER A 621 -34.29 -27.30 17.25
CA SER A 621 -33.64 -26.49 18.30
C SER A 621 -33.01 -25.22 17.74
N PHE A 622 -32.48 -25.29 16.51
CA PHE A 622 -31.90 -24.18 15.76
C PHE A 622 -32.98 -23.32 15.08
N GLY A 623 -34.24 -23.77 15.03
CA GLY A 623 -35.36 -23.01 14.47
C GLY A 623 -35.21 -22.69 12.98
N LEU A 624 -34.58 -23.58 12.21
CA LEU A 624 -34.37 -23.40 10.78
C LEU A 624 -35.70 -23.55 10.02
N ASP A 625 -36.10 -22.53 9.26
CA ASP A 625 -37.29 -22.54 8.40
C ASP A 625 -36.96 -21.86 7.07
N LEU A 626 -36.71 -22.66 6.02
CA LEU A 626 -36.37 -22.13 4.70
C LEU A 626 -37.62 -21.70 3.94
N ALA A 627 -38.73 -22.43 4.05
CA ALA A 627 -39.96 -22.12 3.31
C ALA A 627 -40.73 -20.96 3.92
N GLY A 628 -40.64 -20.75 5.23
CA GLY A 628 -41.30 -19.65 5.93
C GLY A 628 -40.67 -18.28 5.70
N HIS A 629 -39.47 -18.22 5.10
CA HIS A 629 -38.68 -17.00 5.00
C HIS A 629 -38.10 -16.79 3.61
N LYS A 630 -38.10 -15.53 3.16
CA LYS A 630 -37.65 -15.20 1.80
C LYS A 630 -36.13 -15.17 1.70
N SER A 631 -35.62 -15.71 0.61
CA SER A 631 -34.19 -15.64 0.24
C SER A 631 -34.03 -14.91 -1.08
N TYR A 632 -32.87 -14.27 -1.27
CA TYR A 632 -32.61 -13.44 -2.44
C TYR A 632 -31.19 -13.60 -2.96
N ILE A 633 -31.02 -13.44 -4.28
CA ILE A 633 -29.72 -13.23 -4.92
C ILE A 633 -29.71 -11.83 -5.51
N VAL A 634 -28.64 -11.08 -5.23
CA VAL A 634 -28.37 -9.77 -5.84
C VAL A 634 -27.11 -9.88 -6.69
N ASP A 635 -27.31 -9.74 -8.00
CA ASP A 635 -26.22 -9.76 -8.99
C ASP A 635 -25.84 -8.35 -9.40
N PRO A 636 -24.57 -7.94 -9.25
CA PRO A 636 -24.06 -6.72 -9.84
C PRO A 636 -24.14 -6.75 -11.37
N MET A 637 -24.48 -5.61 -11.94
CA MET A 637 -24.68 -5.41 -13.37
C MET A 637 -23.99 -4.12 -13.81
N THR A 638 -23.80 -3.95 -15.11
CA THR A 638 -23.42 -2.67 -15.70
C THR A 638 -24.40 -2.35 -16.82
N ASN A 639 -25.11 -1.22 -16.69
CA ASN A 639 -26.11 -0.78 -17.67
C ASN A 639 -27.16 -1.87 -18.02
N GLY A 640 -27.65 -2.58 -17.01
CA GLY A 640 -28.66 -3.63 -17.14
C GLY A 640 -28.16 -4.95 -17.72
N LYS A 641 -26.85 -5.15 -17.85
CA LYS A 641 -26.24 -6.39 -18.36
C LYS A 641 -25.26 -6.98 -17.36
N ALA A 642 -25.17 -8.31 -17.33
CA ALA A 642 -24.13 -9.01 -16.58
C ALA A 642 -22.76 -8.54 -17.10
N ASN A 643 -21.90 -8.12 -16.18
CA ASN A 643 -20.60 -7.53 -16.51
C ASN A 643 -19.43 -8.51 -16.39
N THR A 644 -19.72 -9.78 -16.04
CA THR A 644 -18.80 -10.94 -16.08
C THR A 644 -19.51 -12.15 -16.70
N LYS A 645 -18.76 -13.20 -17.06
CA LYS A 645 -19.30 -14.46 -17.64
C LYS A 645 -18.64 -15.72 -17.06
N PRO A 646 -19.28 -16.91 -17.18
CA PRO A 646 -18.64 -18.17 -16.84
C PRO A 646 -17.29 -18.35 -17.54
N GLY A 647 -16.27 -18.73 -16.77
CA GLY A 647 -14.90 -18.93 -17.26
C GLY A 647 -14.11 -17.66 -17.59
N GLU A 648 -14.70 -16.46 -17.43
CA GLU A 648 -13.98 -15.20 -17.61
C GLU A 648 -12.91 -15.03 -16.52
N LYS A 649 -11.72 -14.62 -16.94
CA LYS A 649 -10.57 -14.33 -16.06
C LYS A 649 -10.21 -12.86 -16.14
N TYR A 650 -9.54 -12.37 -15.10
CA TYR A 650 -8.92 -11.05 -15.09
C TYR A 650 -7.49 -11.16 -14.54
N GLU A 651 -6.68 -10.16 -14.87
CA GLU A 651 -5.34 -9.96 -14.32
C GLU A 651 -5.33 -8.66 -13.53
N ILE A 652 -4.46 -8.54 -12.52
CA ILE A 652 -4.25 -7.27 -11.82
C ILE A 652 -3.28 -6.43 -12.66
N ASP A 653 -3.80 -5.88 -13.75
CA ASP A 653 -3.11 -5.01 -14.69
C ASP A 653 -3.65 -3.57 -14.60
N ASP A 654 -3.08 -2.65 -15.40
CA ASP A 654 -3.48 -1.23 -15.38
C ASP A 654 -4.96 -1.03 -15.74
N LYS A 655 -5.55 -1.92 -16.54
CA LYS A 655 -6.98 -1.85 -16.89
C LYS A 655 -7.86 -2.22 -15.70
N THR A 656 -7.49 -3.27 -14.97
CA THR A 656 -8.17 -3.65 -13.73
C THR A 656 -8.02 -2.54 -12.69
N ILE A 657 -6.82 -1.96 -12.52
CA ILE A 657 -6.61 -0.82 -11.62
C ILE A 657 -7.50 0.37 -12.02
N ALA A 658 -7.58 0.70 -13.31
CA ALA A 658 -8.44 1.78 -13.78
C ALA A 658 -9.93 1.56 -13.40
N ARG A 659 -10.42 0.32 -13.51
CA ARG A 659 -11.78 -0.05 -13.07
C ARG A 659 -11.99 0.17 -11.58
N LEU A 660 -11.03 -0.24 -10.74
CA LEU A 660 -11.09 -0.03 -9.27
C LEU A 660 -11.16 1.46 -8.92
N HIS A 661 -10.54 2.32 -9.74
CA HIS A 661 -10.58 3.78 -9.59
C HIS A 661 -11.85 4.42 -10.17
N GLY A 662 -12.79 3.62 -10.69
CA GLY A 662 -14.02 4.11 -11.32
C GLY A 662 -13.85 4.63 -12.76
N ASN A 663 -12.67 4.47 -13.35
CA ASN A 663 -12.38 4.83 -14.73
C ASN A 663 -12.68 3.62 -15.64
N ALA A 664 -13.92 3.52 -16.11
CA ALA A 664 -14.40 2.41 -16.95
C ALA A 664 -14.17 2.64 -18.46
#